data_AF-A0A5S5BAL8-F1
#
_entry.id   AF-A0A5S5BAL8-F1
#
_cell.length_a   1.000
_cell.length_b   1.000
_cell.length_c   1.000
_cell.angle_alpha   90.00
_cell.angle_beta   90.00
_cell.angle_gamma   90.00
#
_symmetry.space_group_name_H-M   'P 1'
#
loop_
_entity.id
_entity.type
_entity.pdbx_description
1 polymer ?
#
loop_
_entity_poly.entity_id
_entity_poly.type
_entity_poly.pdbx_seq_one_letter_code
_entity_poly.pdbx_strand_id
1 'polypeptide(L)'
;MTASVYQPVCGVVAQSIAERIEFYQASFVECLLNDITWRQANCIALLGHLHQEQEVVALDAEHLPSGFTQNRLFHRFRQVGARQRVAREVFEPDMALGKQRVPRSADQRARMDRQRHCFHRRIALQFANISHEQLDAFIDQAIAKRPPIADGNSDCQPWMPVDQPGEGFGHQPRRREWARANTRQARLNANHGLFRITDDIYQIRGIDLANMTIVEGKTGLIIIDPLLTPATARAALALYRQHRTDRPVVAVIYTHSHVDHFGGVKGVTSQAEVDAGAVHIYAPTGFMEHAVSENVIAGNAMTRRARHMYGTDLPIDPQGHIDTGLGKGLARGPLTLIQPTELISESGVRRIDGVDIDFQLVPDSEAPAEMMMYLPAQRVLNTAELTSQQMHNIYTLRGAEVRDASQWSRYIDEALDRFGPISDVIIAQHHWPVWDSARAQEFLAGQRDLYKFIHDQTVRLMNQGYRPGEIAETLQLPASQAQRWYARGYYGTLRHNARGVYQRYLGWYDGNPANLDPPAPVDAARKTIEYMGGIEAVLERARADYAAGNYRWVASVMSQAVFAEPDNRAARQLGADALEQLGYQAEAGPWRDVYLSGAQDLRAPRETPPSDPELRADLLRSLDTGMFFDLLGVRLNGPKAADKHIVINWIFTDTDERFRLNLQNSALTWLADRQSSSPDAALTLTRKTLDSILLGESSFLKALQNGDIRVEGDVKKVVELLGLMETFDPDFPLIEPKAGGQVPAR
;
A
#
# COMPACT_ATOMS: atom_id res chain seq x y z
N MET A 1 38.62 5.81 -56.91
CA MET A 1 38.03 5.65 -58.25
C MET A 1 36.97 4.55 -58.17
N THR A 2 35.87 4.68 -58.93
CA THR A 2 35.00 3.60 -59.47
C THR A 2 34.61 2.41 -58.57
N ALA A 3 33.34 2.20 -58.16
CA ALA A 3 32.13 1.90 -58.96
C ALA A 3 32.15 0.47 -59.58
N SER A 4 31.06 -0.32 -59.63
CA SER A 4 29.65 -0.11 -59.21
C SER A 4 28.92 -1.45 -59.01
N VAL A 5 27.83 -1.48 -58.21
CA VAL A 5 26.73 -2.46 -58.36
C VAL A 5 25.40 -1.72 -58.23
N TYR A 6 24.38 -2.15 -58.98
CA TYR A 6 23.07 -1.49 -59.11
C TYR A 6 22.02 -1.99 -58.08
N GLN A 7 20.91 -1.25 -58.02
CA GLN A 7 19.66 -1.57 -57.31
C GLN A 7 18.98 -2.87 -57.83
N PRO A 8 18.02 -3.51 -57.10
CA PRO A 8 16.82 -2.85 -56.55
C PRO A 8 16.44 -3.19 -55.09
N VAL A 9 16.13 -2.15 -54.31
CA VAL A 9 15.53 -2.25 -52.95
C VAL A 9 14.04 -1.87 -52.94
N CYS A 10 13.52 -1.30 -54.04
CA CYS A 10 12.16 -0.76 -54.11
C CYS A 10 11.02 -1.78 -54.10
N GLY A 11 11.30 -3.09 -54.25
CA GLY A 11 10.26 -4.13 -54.18
C GLY A 11 9.81 -4.46 -52.76
N VAL A 12 10.77 -4.68 -51.85
CA VAL A 12 10.50 -5.23 -50.50
C VAL A 12 9.87 -4.18 -49.56
N VAL A 13 10.23 -2.90 -49.73
CA VAL A 13 9.70 -1.81 -48.90
C VAL A 13 8.23 -1.53 -49.20
N ALA A 14 7.80 -1.64 -50.46
CA ALA A 14 6.41 -1.41 -50.86
C ALA A 14 5.45 -2.43 -50.23
N GLN A 15 5.82 -3.70 -50.24
CA GLN A 15 4.99 -4.78 -49.71
C GLN A 15 4.85 -4.70 -48.17
N SER A 16 5.96 -4.43 -47.46
CA SER A 16 5.97 -4.20 -46.01
C SER A 16 5.13 -2.99 -45.56
N ILE A 17 4.93 -1.99 -46.42
CA ILE A 17 4.07 -0.84 -46.15
C ILE A 17 2.60 -1.17 -46.44
N ALA A 18 2.30 -1.90 -47.52
CA ALA A 18 0.93 -2.32 -47.86
C ALA A 18 0.31 -3.20 -46.74
N GLU A 19 1.02 -4.24 -46.32
CA GLU A 19 0.58 -5.16 -45.25
C GLU A 19 0.35 -4.44 -43.91
N ARG A 20 1.11 -3.37 -43.64
CA ARG A 20 0.91 -2.51 -42.45
C ARG A 20 -0.29 -1.58 -42.58
N ILE A 21 -0.62 -1.09 -43.77
CA ILE A 21 -1.77 -0.21 -43.99
C ILE A 21 -3.09 -0.98 -43.82
N GLU A 22 -3.20 -2.21 -44.36
CA GLU A 22 -4.40 -3.03 -44.18
C GLU A 22 -4.64 -3.41 -42.71
N PHE A 23 -3.59 -3.79 -41.97
CA PHE A 23 -3.70 -4.12 -40.55
C PHE A 23 -4.18 -2.93 -39.69
N TYR A 24 -3.72 -1.71 -40.00
CA TYR A 24 -4.19 -0.50 -39.34
C TYR A 24 -5.62 -0.09 -39.76
N GLN A 25 -6.03 -0.31 -41.00
CA GLN A 25 -7.39 0.01 -41.45
C GLN A 25 -8.44 -0.94 -40.84
N ALA A 26 -8.19 -2.25 -40.82
CA ALA A 26 -9.09 -3.22 -40.16
C ALA A 26 -9.35 -2.86 -38.69
N SER A 27 -8.26 -2.58 -37.94
CA SER A 27 -8.31 -2.19 -36.53
C SER A 27 -9.05 -0.87 -36.26
N PHE A 28 -9.16 0.02 -37.25
CA PHE A 28 -9.84 1.32 -37.11
C PHE A 28 -11.33 1.25 -37.44
N VAL A 29 -11.73 0.36 -38.36
CA VAL A 29 -13.12 0.24 -38.84
C VAL A 29 -14.04 -0.40 -37.80
N GLU A 30 -13.63 -1.48 -37.12
CA GLU A 30 -14.42 -2.06 -36.02
C GLU A 30 -14.64 -1.08 -34.86
N CYS A 31 -13.67 -0.19 -34.63
CA CYS A 31 -13.75 0.84 -33.60
C CYS A 31 -14.72 1.97 -33.98
N LEU A 32 -14.84 2.30 -35.27
CA LEU A 32 -15.82 3.29 -35.74
C LEU A 32 -17.26 2.76 -35.77
N LEU A 33 -17.46 1.52 -36.21
CA LEU A 33 -18.81 0.96 -36.40
C LEU A 33 -19.59 0.77 -35.08
N ASN A 34 -18.90 0.63 -33.96
CA ASN A 34 -19.50 0.44 -32.63
C ASN A 34 -19.85 1.73 -31.87
N ASP A 35 -19.67 2.93 -32.45
CA ASP A 35 -19.94 4.23 -31.78
C ASP A 35 -20.96 5.11 -32.57
N ILE A 36 -21.78 4.52 -33.44
CA ILE A 36 -22.77 5.21 -34.29
C ILE A 36 -24.20 5.20 -33.67
N THR A 37 -24.35 5.64 -32.42
CA THR A 37 -25.68 6.00 -31.85
C THR A 37 -25.68 7.29 -31.00
N TRP A 38 -24.72 8.22 -31.20
CA TRP A 38 -24.79 9.56 -30.57
C TRP A 38 -24.28 10.76 -31.40
N ARG A 39 -23.80 10.56 -32.63
CA ARG A 39 -23.18 11.64 -33.44
C ARG A 39 -24.14 12.47 -34.32
N GLN A 40 -25.44 12.19 -34.36
CA GLN A 40 -26.38 12.97 -35.19
C GLN A 40 -26.94 14.26 -34.55
N ALA A 41 -26.76 14.49 -33.24
CA ALA A 41 -27.33 15.66 -32.56
C ALA A 41 -26.54 16.97 -32.74
N ASN A 42 -25.24 16.91 -33.09
CA ASN A 42 -24.34 18.08 -33.05
C ASN A 42 -23.78 18.56 -34.40
N CYS A 43 -24.07 17.87 -35.52
CA CYS A 43 -23.52 18.26 -36.83
C CYS A 43 -24.08 19.59 -37.38
N ILE A 44 -25.20 20.09 -36.87
CA ILE A 44 -25.80 21.36 -37.30
C ILE A 44 -25.04 22.58 -36.72
N ALA A 45 -24.35 22.43 -35.59
CA ALA A 45 -23.64 23.53 -34.93
C ALA A 45 -22.25 23.85 -35.54
N LEU A 46 -21.65 22.94 -36.31
CA LEU A 46 -20.31 23.12 -36.86
C LEU A 46 -20.28 23.68 -38.30
N LEU A 47 -21.35 23.53 -39.06
CA LEU A 47 -21.46 24.02 -40.44
C LEU A 47 -21.64 25.55 -40.56
N GLY A 48 -21.77 26.26 -39.44
CA GLY A 48 -21.91 27.73 -39.40
C GLY A 48 -20.60 28.52 -39.31
N HIS A 49 -19.43 27.86 -39.19
CA HIS A 49 -18.14 28.52 -38.92
C HIS A 49 -16.96 28.06 -39.79
N LEU A 50 -17.22 27.26 -40.84
CA LEU A 50 -16.23 26.97 -41.89
C LEU A 50 -16.82 27.29 -43.27
N HIS A 51 -16.94 28.59 -43.55
CA HIS A 51 -17.19 29.09 -44.90
C HIS A 51 -16.34 30.32 -45.22
N GLN A 52 -15.03 30.17 -45.02
CA GLN A 52 -14.02 31.01 -45.62
C GLN A 52 -12.81 30.15 -46.01
N GLU A 53 -12.39 30.29 -47.26
CA GLU A 53 -11.13 29.84 -47.87
C GLU A 53 -10.88 28.32 -47.96
N GLN A 54 -11.19 27.75 -49.14
CA GLN A 54 -10.42 26.66 -49.73
C GLN A 54 -9.51 27.19 -50.84
N GLU A 55 -8.26 26.76 -50.78
CA GLU A 55 -7.31 26.41 -51.87
C GLU A 55 -7.57 26.90 -53.31
N VAL A 56 -6.52 27.49 -53.92
CA VAL A 56 -5.94 26.99 -55.19
C VAL A 56 -4.40 27.14 -55.12
N VAL A 57 -3.66 26.13 -55.59
CA VAL A 57 -2.23 26.23 -55.92
C VAL A 57 -1.99 25.67 -57.32
N ALA A 58 -1.54 26.50 -58.29
CA ALA A 58 -1.03 26.04 -59.58
C ALA A 58 -0.22 27.12 -60.34
N LEU A 59 1.13 26.98 -60.29
CA LEU A 59 2.13 27.30 -61.33
C LEU A 59 2.28 28.74 -61.90
N ASP A 60 3.47 28.98 -62.47
CA ASP A 60 4.00 30.28 -62.87
C ASP A 60 3.39 30.90 -64.15
N ALA A 61 3.20 32.24 -64.13
CA ALA A 61 3.63 33.14 -65.21
C ALA A 61 3.55 34.63 -64.79
N GLU A 62 4.72 35.30 -64.76
CA GLU A 62 5.01 36.68 -65.20
C GLU A 62 4.05 37.90 -65.05
N HIS A 63 4.70 39.07 -64.81
CA HIS A 63 4.24 40.46 -65.04
C HIS A 63 3.21 41.14 -64.09
N LEU A 64 3.70 42.14 -63.33
CA LEU A 64 2.98 43.31 -62.76
C LEU A 64 2.55 44.29 -63.91
N PRO A 65 1.57 45.24 -63.76
CA PRO A 65 1.35 46.08 -62.56
C PRO A 65 -0.06 46.67 -62.24
N SER A 66 -0.20 47.25 -61.03
CA SER A 66 -0.98 48.47 -60.63
C SER A 66 -2.46 48.72 -61.03
N GLY A 67 -3.33 49.09 -60.05
CA GLY A 67 -4.53 49.93 -60.34
C GLY A 67 -5.65 50.12 -59.28
N PHE A 68 -5.84 51.36 -58.80
CA PHE A 68 -7.11 52.05 -58.47
C PHE A 68 -8.18 51.57 -57.42
N THR A 69 -8.07 52.16 -56.21
CA THR A 69 -9.11 52.98 -55.48
C THR A 69 -10.45 52.45 -54.92
N GLN A 70 -10.91 53.11 -53.84
CA GLN A 70 -12.16 52.93 -53.08
C GLN A 70 -13.41 53.59 -53.73
N ASN A 71 -14.64 53.20 -53.32
CA ASN A 71 -15.67 54.08 -52.70
C ASN A 71 -17.07 53.42 -52.48
N ARG A 72 -17.64 53.57 -51.26
CA ARG A 72 -19.08 53.88 -50.92
C ARG A 72 -20.23 52.87 -51.25
N LEU A 73 -21.45 52.90 -50.66
CA LEU A 73 -22.03 53.37 -49.37
C LEU A 73 -23.49 52.83 -49.20
N PHE A 74 -23.91 52.57 -47.95
CA PHE A 74 -25.26 52.81 -47.36
C PHE A 74 -26.52 51.89 -47.52
N HIS A 75 -27.36 51.99 -46.46
CA HIS A 75 -28.80 51.65 -46.32
C HIS A 75 -29.22 50.15 -46.17
N ARG A 76 -30.29 49.77 -45.43
CA ARG A 76 -31.35 50.58 -44.75
C ARG A 76 -31.97 49.93 -43.47
N PHE A 77 -32.10 50.75 -42.43
CA PHE A 77 -33.06 50.83 -41.30
C PHE A 77 -34.01 49.70 -40.79
N ARG A 78 -34.03 49.63 -39.45
CA ARG A 78 -35.04 49.14 -38.46
C ARG A 78 -36.54 49.23 -38.82
N GLN A 79 -37.31 48.28 -38.26
CA GLN A 79 -38.46 48.43 -37.31
C GLN A 79 -38.70 47.04 -36.62
N VAL A 80 -39.64 46.76 -35.69
CA VAL A 80 -40.18 47.29 -34.40
C VAL A 80 -40.95 46.08 -33.79
N GLY A 81 -41.09 45.75 -32.49
CA GLY A 81 -40.73 46.31 -31.16
C GLY A 81 -41.16 45.25 -30.10
N ALA A 82 -41.63 45.48 -28.86
CA ALA A 82 -41.42 46.49 -27.80
C ALA A 82 -42.52 46.33 -26.70
N ARG A 83 -42.19 45.88 -25.47
CA ARG A 83 -42.91 46.00 -24.16
C ARG A 83 -42.03 45.32 -23.08
N GLN A 84 -41.57 45.90 -21.96
CA GLN A 84 -42.23 46.61 -20.83
C GLN A 84 -43.13 45.69 -19.98
N ARG A 85 -43.21 45.75 -18.64
CA ARG A 85 -42.58 46.59 -17.55
C ARG A 85 -42.79 45.83 -16.20
N VAL A 86 -42.25 46.12 -15.00
CA VAL A 86 -41.30 47.09 -14.39
C VAL A 86 -40.91 46.55 -12.98
N ALA A 87 -39.83 47.02 -12.33
CA ALA A 87 -39.73 47.16 -10.86
C ALA A 87 -38.50 47.99 -10.40
N ARG A 88 -38.46 48.31 -9.10
CA ARG A 88 -37.47 48.98 -8.20
C ARG A 88 -37.92 48.64 -6.74
N GLU A 89 -37.27 48.87 -5.59
CA GLU A 89 -35.93 49.29 -5.09
C GLU A 89 -35.96 49.06 -3.56
N VAL A 90 -34.84 48.80 -2.86
CA VAL A 90 -34.56 49.16 -1.44
C VAL A 90 -33.04 48.98 -1.18
N PHE A 91 -32.45 49.82 -0.32
CA PHE A 91 -31.07 49.73 0.19
C PHE A 91 -31.03 49.03 1.56
N GLU A 92 -30.02 48.19 1.84
CA GLU A 92 -28.86 48.52 2.69
C GLU A 92 -27.89 47.31 2.82
N PRO A 93 -26.62 47.50 3.28
CA PRO A 93 -25.59 46.46 3.28
C PRO A 93 -25.40 45.80 4.65
N ASP A 94 -25.00 44.52 4.68
CA ASP A 94 -24.46 43.90 5.91
C ASP A 94 -23.40 42.80 5.61
N MET A 95 -22.51 42.53 6.57
CA MET A 95 -21.35 41.65 6.40
C MET A 95 -21.66 40.19 6.75
N ALA A 96 -21.42 39.27 5.80
CA ALA A 96 -21.43 37.83 6.07
C ALA A 96 -20.26 37.10 5.37
N LEU A 97 -19.54 36.28 6.15
CA LEU A 97 -18.34 35.53 5.75
C LEU A 97 -18.56 34.64 4.52
N GLY A 98 -18.07 35.10 3.36
CA GLY A 98 -18.18 34.37 2.10
C GLY A 98 -17.34 33.10 2.04
N LYS A 99 -17.94 31.95 2.35
CA LYS A 99 -17.41 30.62 1.99
C LYS A 99 -17.42 30.45 0.46
N GLN A 100 -16.42 30.98 -0.25
CA GLN A 100 -16.25 30.77 -1.69
C GLN A 100 -15.86 29.31 -2.01
N ARG A 101 -16.85 28.41 -2.02
CA ARG A 101 -16.78 27.22 -2.87
C ARG A 101 -16.98 27.68 -4.31
N VAL A 102 -15.89 27.72 -5.09
CA VAL A 102 -15.96 28.01 -6.52
C VAL A 102 -16.84 26.94 -7.20
N PRO A 103 -17.98 27.30 -7.81
CA PRO A 103 -18.84 26.33 -8.46
C PRO A 103 -18.22 25.90 -9.80
N ARG A 104 -17.55 24.73 -9.83
CA ARG A 104 -17.14 24.10 -11.10
C ARG A 104 -18.34 24.07 -12.05
N SER A 105 -18.14 24.37 -13.33
CA SER A 105 -19.24 24.36 -14.30
C SER A 105 -19.76 22.93 -14.54
N ALA A 106 -20.98 22.80 -15.08
CA ALA A 106 -21.52 21.47 -15.41
C ALA A 106 -20.64 20.75 -16.45
N ASP A 107 -20.14 21.48 -17.44
CA ASP A 107 -19.28 20.95 -18.50
C ASP A 107 -17.91 20.47 -17.99
N GLN A 108 -17.35 21.13 -16.99
CA GLN A 108 -16.10 20.70 -16.34
C GLN A 108 -16.28 19.34 -15.64
N ARG A 109 -17.36 19.17 -14.85
CA ARG A 109 -17.69 17.87 -14.25
C ARG A 109 -17.88 16.80 -15.33
N ALA A 110 -18.74 17.06 -16.31
CA ALA A 110 -19.00 16.12 -17.40
C ALA A 110 -17.74 15.77 -18.22
N ARG A 111 -16.77 16.68 -18.36
CA ARG A 111 -15.47 16.40 -18.99
C ARG A 111 -14.62 15.46 -18.15
N MET A 112 -14.50 15.70 -16.84
CA MET A 112 -13.79 14.80 -15.91
C MET A 112 -14.41 13.40 -15.90
N ASP A 113 -15.73 13.30 -15.79
CA ASP A 113 -16.47 12.03 -15.79
C ASP A 113 -16.19 11.22 -17.06
N ARG A 114 -16.15 11.88 -18.24
CA ARG A 114 -15.77 11.25 -19.52
C ARG A 114 -14.32 10.75 -19.56
N GLN A 115 -13.36 11.48 -18.98
CA GLN A 115 -11.96 11.03 -18.95
C GLN A 115 -11.79 9.81 -18.04
N ARG A 116 -12.45 9.82 -16.87
CA ARG A 116 -12.56 8.68 -15.96
C ARG A 116 -13.23 7.47 -16.63
N HIS A 117 -14.32 7.70 -17.36
CA HIS A 117 -14.99 6.65 -18.15
C HIS A 117 -14.06 6.00 -19.14
N CYS A 118 -13.32 6.78 -19.94
CA CYS A 118 -12.40 6.26 -20.95
C CYS A 118 -11.31 5.38 -20.35
N PHE A 119 -10.74 5.76 -19.20
CA PHE A 119 -9.76 4.94 -18.48
C PHE A 119 -10.38 3.61 -18.01
N HIS A 120 -11.56 3.65 -17.37
CA HIS A 120 -12.25 2.43 -16.91
C HIS A 120 -12.75 1.54 -18.06
N ARG A 121 -13.12 2.12 -19.23
CA ARG A 121 -13.46 1.38 -20.46
C ARG A 121 -12.22 0.68 -21.03
N ARG A 122 -11.04 1.33 -21.01
CA ARG A 122 -9.78 0.72 -21.46
C ARG A 122 -9.37 -0.47 -20.60
N ILE A 123 -9.51 -0.38 -19.28
CA ILE A 123 -9.31 -1.52 -18.37
C ILE A 123 -10.29 -2.66 -18.69
N ALA A 124 -11.59 -2.36 -18.85
CA ALA A 124 -12.59 -3.38 -19.14
C ALA A 124 -12.32 -4.14 -20.46
N LEU A 125 -11.83 -3.44 -21.49
CA LEU A 125 -11.49 -4.05 -22.79
C LEU A 125 -10.27 -4.99 -22.71
N GLN A 126 -9.35 -4.81 -21.75
CA GLN A 126 -8.23 -5.75 -21.54
C GLN A 126 -8.67 -7.10 -20.95
N PHE A 127 -9.91 -7.19 -20.44
CA PHE A 127 -10.41 -8.36 -19.70
C PHE A 127 -11.65 -9.00 -20.32
N ALA A 128 -12.08 -8.58 -21.51
CA ALA A 128 -13.29 -9.09 -22.18
C ALA A 128 -13.28 -10.61 -22.46
N ASN A 129 -12.09 -11.24 -22.42
CA ASN A 129 -11.87 -12.64 -22.80
C ASN A 129 -11.55 -13.57 -21.61
N ILE A 130 -11.60 -13.09 -20.35
CA ILE A 130 -11.34 -13.95 -19.18
C ILE A 130 -12.68 -14.47 -18.64
N SER A 131 -12.84 -15.79 -18.50
CA SER A 131 -14.06 -16.36 -17.95
C SER A 131 -14.20 -16.06 -16.44
N HIS A 132 -15.45 -16.03 -15.97
CA HIS A 132 -15.81 -15.68 -14.60
C HIS A 132 -15.93 -16.91 -13.67
N GLU A 133 -15.74 -18.12 -14.20
CA GLU A 133 -16.06 -19.43 -13.60
C GLU A 133 -15.31 -19.74 -12.29
N GLN A 134 -14.30 -18.95 -11.94
CA GLN A 134 -13.47 -19.15 -10.75
C GLN A 134 -14.18 -18.89 -9.41
N LEU A 135 -15.37 -18.26 -9.39
CA LEU A 135 -16.05 -17.85 -8.17
C LEU A 135 -17.33 -18.62 -7.84
N ASP A 136 -18.14 -18.96 -8.83
CA ASP A 136 -19.50 -19.44 -8.55
C ASP A 136 -19.48 -20.81 -7.85
N ALA A 137 -18.56 -21.71 -8.25
CA ALA A 137 -18.31 -23.00 -7.58
C ALA A 137 -17.63 -22.91 -6.20
N PHE A 138 -17.27 -21.70 -5.75
CA PHE A 138 -16.61 -21.45 -4.45
C PHE A 138 -17.59 -20.96 -3.38
N ILE A 139 -18.70 -20.33 -3.78
CA ILE A 139 -19.75 -19.88 -2.86
C ILE A 139 -20.41 -21.08 -2.16
N ASP A 140 -20.53 -22.21 -2.86
CA ASP A 140 -21.10 -23.48 -2.35
C ASP A 140 -20.26 -24.16 -1.25
N GLN A 141 -19.02 -23.70 -0.99
CA GLN A 141 -18.13 -24.24 0.05
C GLN A 141 -18.23 -23.49 1.40
N ALA A 142 -19.07 -22.45 1.50
CA ALA A 142 -19.28 -21.71 2.73
C ALA A 142 -20.14 -22.51 3.74
N ILE A 143 -19.55 -22.88 4.88
CA ILE A 143 -20.28 -23.56 5.97
C ILE A 143 -21.20 -22.56 6.68
N ALA A 144 -20.70 -21.33 6.89
CA ALA A 144 -21.43 -20.26 7.56
C ALA A 144 -20.92 -18.87 7.15
N LYS A 145 -21.85 -17.92 6.99
CA LYS A 145 -21.56 -16.48 6.97
C LYS A 145 -21.46 -15.94 8.41
N ARG A 146 -20.76 -14.83 8.59
CA ARG A 146 -20.38 -14.25 9.90
C ARG A 146 -21.59 -13.84 10.77
N PRO A 147 -21.61 -14.17 12.08
CA PRO A 147 -22.51 -13.54 13.05
C PRO A 147 -22.02 -12.12 13.42
N PRO A 148 -22.91 -11.22 13.90
CA PRO A 148 -22.49 -9.91 14.42
C PRO A 148 -21.50 -10.07 15.58
N ILE A 149 -20.46 -9.23 15.63
CA ILE A 149 -19.63 -9.11 16.84
C ILE A 149 -20.47 -8.35 17.87
N ALA A 150 -20.77 -9.01 19.00
CA ALA A 150 -21.69 -8.53 20.02
C ALA A 150 -21.00 -8.16 21.34
N ASP A 151 -19.66 -8.05 21.34
CA ASP A 151 -18.88 -7.62 22.49
C ASP A 151 -18.96 -6.09 22.62
N GLY A 152 -19.90 -5.63 23.46
CA GLY A 152 -20.25 -4.22 23.68
C GLY A 152 -19.19 -3.35 24.37
N ASN A 153 -17.90 -3.62 24.12
CA ASN A 153 -16.76 -2.88 24.62
C ASN A 153 -15.61 -2.79 23.58
N SER A 154 -15.93 -2.90 22.28
CA SER A 154 -14.99 -2.65 21.18
C SER A 154 -15.70 -2.01 19.97
N ASP A 155 -15.08 -1.00 19.36
CA ASP A 155 -15.61 -0.28 18.19
C ASP A 155 -15.46 -1.07 16.87
N CYS A 156 -15.69 -2.39 16.91
CA CYS A 156 -15.75 -3.27 15.75
C CYS A 156 -17.05 -3.07 14.94
N GLN A 157 -17.28 -1.84 14.48
CA GLN A 157 -18.36 -1.48 13.56
C GLN A 157 -18.39 -2.41 12.33
N PRO A 158 -19.58 -2.82 11.86
CA PRO A 158 -19.67 -3.80 10.79
C PRO A 158 -19.23 -3.22 9.44
N TRP A 159 -18.17 -3.80 8.85
CA TRP A 159 -17.94 -3.74 7.40
C TRP A 159 -19.24 -4.15 6.68
N MET A 160 -19.71 -3.31 5.75
CA MET A 160 -21.09 -3.37 5.24
C MET A 160 -21.52 -4.76 4.73
N PRO A 161 -22.74 -5.22 5.04
CA PRO A 161 -23.37 -6.26 4.24
C PRO A 161 -23.63 -5.72 2.83
N VAL A 162 -23.08 -6.40 1.82
CA VAL A 162 -23.34 -6.08 0.40
C VAL A 162 -24.76 -6.51 -0.01
N ASP A 163 -25.36 -7.45 0.73
CA ASP A 163 -26.66 -8.06 0.48
C ASP A 163 -27.78 -7.39 1.31
N GLN A 164 -28.32 -6.25 0.84
CA GLN A 164 -29.72 -5.88 1.12
C GLN A 164 -30.37 -5.22 -0.12
N PRO A 165 -31.40 -5.83 -0.73
CA PRO A 165 -32.26 -5.17 -1.72
C PRO A 165 -33.25 -4.25 -1.00
N GLY A 166 -32.77 -3.10 -0.53
CA GLY A 166 -33.61 -2.10 0.13
C GLY A 166 -34.63 -1.47 -0.84
N GLU A 167 -35.90 -1.86 -0.71
CA GLU A 167 -37.01 -1.17 -1.36
C GLU A 167 -37.13 0.29 -0.86
N GLY A 168 -37.60 1.20 -1.71
CA GLY A 168 -38.10 2.50 -1.23
C GLY A 168 -37.16 3.72 -1.27
N PHE A 169 -36.17 3.79 -2.18
CA PHE A 169 -35.48 5.06 -2.48
C PHE A 169 -35.61 5.48 -3.95
N GLY A 170 -36.31 6.59 -4.19
CA GLY A 170 -36.58 7.13 -5.53
C GLY A 170 -35.35 7.74 -6.20
N HIS A 171 -35.19 7.45 -7.50
CA HIS A 171 -34.27 8.12 -8.45
C HIS A 171 -32.87 8.53 -7.94
N GLN A 172 -32.02 7.55 -7.62
CA GLN A 172 -30.56 7.78 -7.62
C GLN A 172 -30.01 7.85 -9.06
N PRO A 173 -28.98 8.68 -9.32
CA PRO A 173 -28.18 8.61 -10.56
C PRO A 173 -27.54 7.23 -10.76
N ARG A 174 -27.33 6.83 -12.02
CA ARG A 174 -26.94 5.45 -12.37
C ARG A 174 -25.54 5.10 -11.87
N ARG A 175 -25.43 4.11 -10.97
CA ARG A 175 -24.16 3.53 -10.47
C ARG A 175 -23.33 2.88 -11.59
N ARG A 176 -22.43 3.62 -12.25
CA ARG A 176 -21.37 3.10 -13.13
C ARG A 176 -20.07 3.90 -12.94
N GLU A 177 -18.95 3.33 -13.40
CA GLU A 177 -17.59 3.93 -13.41
C GLU A 177 -16.84 4.14 -12.08
N TRP A 178 -16.69 3.04 -11.34
CA TRP A 178 -15.55 2.82 -10.42
C TRP A 178 -14.51 1.91 -11.12
N ALA A 179 -13.28 1.84 -10.61
CA ALA A 179 -12.20 1.06 -11.23
C ALA A 179 -12.54 -0.44 -11.20
N ARG A 180 -13.09 -0.95 -12.32
CA ARG A 180 -13.80 -2.24 -12.36
C ARG A 180 -12.96 -3.44 -11.89
N ALA A 181 -11.64 -3.38 -12.09
CA ALA A 181 -10.69 -4.39 -11.63
C ALA A 181 -10.55 -4.40 -10.09
N ASN A 182 -10.33 -3.24 -9.47
CA ASN A 182 -10.35 -3.12 -8.00
C ASN A 182 -11.75 -3.50 -7.46
N THR A 183 -12.83 -3.04 -8.10
CA THR A 183 -14.21 -3.42 -7.75
C THR A 183 -14.49 -4.93 -7.89
N ARG A 184 -13.74 -5.68 -8.71
CA ARG A 184 -13.77 -7.15 -8.73
C ARG A 184 -13.10 -7.69 -7.47
N GLN A 185 -11.86 -7.30 -7.19
CA GLN A 185 -11.11 -7.77 -6.01
C GLN A 185 -11.85 -7.44 -4.69
N ALA A 186 -12.37 -6.21 -4.57
CA ALA A 186 -13.14 -5.74 -3.42
C ALA A 186 -14.43 -6.52 -3.12
N ARG A 187 -14.98 -7.21 -4.13
CA ARG A 187 -16.11 -8.14 -3.99
C ARG A 187 -15.66 -9.55 -3.68
N LEU A 188 -14.55 -10.01 -4.26
CA LEU A 188 -13.97 -11.32 -3.97
C LEU A 188 -13.56 -11.43 -2.51
N ASN A 189 -12.88 -10.40 -2.00
CA ASN A 189 -12.49 -10.25 -0.60
C ASN A 189 -13.69 -10.06 0.36
N ALA A 190 -14.90 -9.78 -0.16
CA ALA A 190 -16.11 -9.71 0.65
C ALA A 190 -16.76 -11.09 0.91
N ASN A 191 -16.27 -12.16 0.29
CA ASN A 191 -16.71 -13.54 0.56
C ASN A 191 -16.09 -14.06 1.85
N HIS A 192 -16.67 -13.64 2.96
CA HIS A 192 -16.21 -13.89 4.32
C HIS A 192 -17.02 -15.01 4.99
N GLY A 193 -16.45 -15.61 6.04
CA GLY A 193 -17.09 -16.68 6.81
C GLY A 193 -16.17 -17.87 7.07
N LEU A 194 -16.76 -19.00 7.45
CA LEU A 194 -16.08 -20.28 7.66
C LEU A 194 -16.22 -21.16 6.42
N PHE A 195 -15.09 -21.69 5.93
CA PHE A 195 -15.02 -22.51 4.73
C PHE A 195 -14.32 -23.83 5.00
N ARG A 196 -14.85 -24.91 4.41
CA ARG A 196 -14.19 -26.22 4.37
C ARG A 196 -13.11 -26.20 3.29
N ILE A 197 -11.91 -26.67 3.62
CA ILE A 197 -10.89 -27.04 2.63
C ILE A 197 -11.02 -28.56 2.47
N THR A 198 -10.62 -29.32 3.49
CA THR A 198 -10.82 -30.78 3.55
C THR A 198 -11.67 -31.13 4.78
N ASP A 199 -11.81 -32.41 5.10
CA ASP A 199 -12.57 -32.91 6.26
C ASP A 199 -11.93 -32.51 7.61
N ASP A 200 -10.63 -32.20 7.58
CA ASP A 200 -9.81 -31.81 8.74
C ASP A 200 -9.27 -30.37 8.66
N ILE A 201 -9.38 -29.68 7.51
CA ILE A 201 -8.77 -28.35 7.29
C ILE A 201 -9.83 -27.32 6.95
N TYR A 202 -9.80 -26.20 7.67
CA TYR A 202 -10.78 -25.11 7.60
C TYR A 202 -10.09 -23.75 7.50
N GLN A 203 -10.76 -22.78 6.86
CA GLN A 203 -10.33 -21.38 6.86
C GLN A 203 -11.46 -20.45 7.29
N ILE A 204 -11.15 -19.50 8.17
CA ILE A 204 -11.98 -18.34 8.46
C ILE A 204 -11.39 -17.17 7.68
N ARG A 205 -12.22 -16.49 6.88
CA ARG A 205 -11.77 -15.44 5.96
C ARG A 205 -12.61 -14.18 6.05
N GLY A 206 -12.01 -13.03 5.75
CA GLY A 206 -12.69 -11.73 5.69
C GLY A 206 -13.27 -11.23 7.01
N ILE A 207 -12.76 -11.75 8.14
CA ILE A 207 -12.99 -11.20 9.49
C ILE A 207 -11.90 -10.19 9.89
N ASP A 208 -10.75 -10.25 9.21
CA ASP A 208 -9.56 -9.41 9.35
C ASP A 208 -8.89 -9.23 7.96
N LEU A 209 -7.67 -8.70 7.90
CA LEU A 209 -6.86 -8.67 6.67
C LEU A 209 -6.42 -10.07 6.23
N ALA A 210 -5.98 -10.90 7.20
CA ALA A 210 -5.56 -12.28 7.01
C ALA A 210 -6.71 -13.30 7.12
N ASN A 211 -6.42 -14.52 6.66
CA ASN A 211 -7.17 -15.74 6.91
C ASN A 211 -6.62 -16.43 8.17
N MET A 212 -7.49 -17.01 9.00
CA MET A 212 -7.07 -17.95 10.04
C MET A 212 -7.34 -19.37 9.55
N THR A 213 -6.29 -20.19 9.46
CA THR A 213 -6.41 -21.59 9.06
C THR A 213 -6.44 -22.48 10.30
N ILE A 214 -7.33 -23.47 10.34
CA ILE A 214 -7.49 -24.44 11.44
C ILE A 214 -7.35 -25.85 10.89
N VAL A 215 -6.51 -26.66 11.53
CA VAL A 215 -6.36 -28.10 11.24
C VAL A 215 -6.80 -28.91 12.45
N GLU A 216 -7.68 -29.89 12.24
CA GLU A 216 -8.10 -30.84 13.28
C GLU A 216 -7.02 -31.90 13.50
N GLY A 217 -6.32 -31.78 14.63
CA GLY A 217 -5.33 -32.75 15.07
C GLY A 217 -5.96 -33.95 15.80
N LYS A 218 -5.11 -34.90 16.22
CA LYS A 218 -5.53 -36.12 16.93
C LYS A 218 -6.20 -35.85 18.28
N THR A 219 -5.78 -34.81 18.99
CA THR A 219 -6.26 -34.47 20.35
C THR A 219 -6.84 -33.06 20.45
N GLY A 220 -6.39 -32.14 19.60
CA GLY A 220 -6.75 -30.73 19.64
C GLY A 220 -6.92 -30.09 18.27
N LEU A 221 -6.69 -28.77 18.23
CA LEU A 221 -6.66 -27.93 17.04
C LEU A 221 -5.25 -27.34 16.87
N ILE A 222 -4.76 -27.34 15.63
CA ILE A 222 -3.58 -26.59 15.21
C ILE A 222 -4.11 -25.32 14.52
N ILE A 223 -3.80 -24.15 15.08
CA ILE A 223 -4.14 -22.86 14.49
C ILE A 223 -2.94 -22.37 13.68
N ILE A 224 -3.16 -21.92 12.44
CA ILE A 224 -2.13 -21.29 11.62
C ILE A 224 -2.57 -19.85 11.35
N ASP A 225 -1.71 -18.91 11.75
CA ASP A 225 -1.88 -17.45 11.70
C ASP A 225 -3.14 -16.91 12.39
N PRO A 226 -3.10 -16.70 13.74
CA PRO A 226 -4.23 -16.19 14.51
C PRO A 226 -4.47 -14.68 14.34
N LEU A 227 -4.49 -14.16 13.10
CA LEU A 227 -4.95 -12.83 12.71
C LEU A 227 -4.22 -11.64 13.38
N LEU A 228 -4.73 -10.42 13.18
CA LEU A 228 -4.14 -9.17 13.66
C LEU A 228 -4.48 -8.84 15.12
N THR A 229 -5.65 -9.24 15.62
CA THR A 229 -6.11 -8.85 16.96
C THR A 229 -6.73 -10.02 17.75
N PRO A 230 -6.63 -10.04 19.10
CA PRO A 230 -7.26 -11.07 19.91
C PRO A 230 -8.77 -11.16 19.74
N ALA A 231 -9.44 -10.06 19.37
CA ALA A 231 -10.88 -10.02 19.14
C ALA A 231 -11.27 -10.77 17.86
N THR A 232 -10.60 -10.49 16.74
CA THR A 232 -10.86 -11.18 15.46
C THR A 232 -10.50 -12.66 15.53
N ALA A 233 -9.37 -13.01 16.15
CA ALA A 233 -8.94 -14.40 16.32
C ALA A 233 -9.89 -15.22 17.22
N ARG A 234 -10.33 -14.64 18.34
CA ARG A 234 -11.31 -15.28 19.24
C ARG A 234 -12.66 -15.48 18.57
N ALA A 235 -13.13 -14.48 17.79
CA ALA A 235 -14.36 -14.58 17.02
C ALA A 235 -14.26 -15.61 15.88
N ALA A 236 -13.10 -15.75 15.24
CA ALA A 236 -12.84 -16.78 14.22
C ALA A 236 -12.89 -18.19 14.83
N LEU A 237 -12.22 -18.43 15.97
CA LEU A 237 -12.25 -19.72 16.66
C LEU A 237 -13.65 -20.05 17.21
N ALA A 238 -14.39 -19.05 17.70
CA ALA A 238 -15.79 -19.22 18.11
C ALA A 238 -16.71 -19.60 16.94
N LEU A 239 -16.54 -18.97 15.77
CA LEU A 239 -17.30 -19.33 14.56
C LEU A 239 -17.00 -20.76 14.11
N TYR A 240 -15.74 -21.20 14.16
CA TYR A 240 -15.38 -22.60 13.90
C TYR A 240 -16.08 -23.56 14.88
N ARG A 241 -16.04 -23.27 16.19
CA ARG A 241 -16.65 -24.09 17.25
C ARG A 241 -18.18 -24.17 17.18
N GLN A 242 -18.85 -23.23 16.51
CA GLN A 242 -20.30 -23.30 16.22
C GLN A 242 -20.69 -24.38 15.20
N HIS A 243 -19.73 -24.84 14.38
CA HIS A 243 -19.99 -25.77 13.26
C HIS A 243 -19.09 -27.02 13.24
N ARG A 244 -18.02 -27.04 14.04
CA ARG A 244 -17.01 -28.12 14.12
C ARG A 244 -16.76 -28.53 15.58
N THR A 245 -15.62 -29.16 15.84
CA THR A 245 -15.29 -29.72 17.17
C THR A 245 -14.89 -28.63 18.18
N ASP A 246 -15.41 -28.71 19.41
CA ASP A 246 -14.97 -27.87 20.53
C ASP A 246 -13.69 -28.42 21.19
N ARG A 247 -12.70 -28.79 20.35
CA ARG A 247 -11.40 -29.28 20.81
C ARG A 247 -10.55 -28.11 21.37
N PRO A 248 -9.64 -28.38 22.33
CA PRO A 248 -8.66 -27.39 22.77
C PRO A 248 -7.72 -27.03 21.61
N VAL A 249 -7.18 -25.81 21.63
CA VAL A 249 -5.97 -25.51 20.84
C VAL A 249 -4.81 -26.24 21.51
N VAL A 250 -3.94 -26.85 20.72
CA VAL A 250 -2.72 -27.54 21.19
C VAL A 250 -1.45 -27.07 20.48
N ALA A 251 -1.60 -26.43 19.32
CA ALA A 251 -0.51 -25.75 18.64
C ALA A 251 -0.98 -24.46 17.95
N VAL A 252 -0.11 -23.47 17.92
CA VAL A 252 -0.20 -22.28 17.05
C VAL A 252 1.03 -22.28 16.14
N ILE A 253 0.84 -21.95 14.87
CA ILE A 253 1.91 -21.78 13.90
C ILE A 253 1.82 -20.35 13.37
N TYR A 254 2.89 -19.57 13.48
CA TYR A 254 3.07 -18.34 12.73
C TYR A 254 3.82 -18.69 11.45
N THR A 255 3.25 -18.41 10.27
CA THR A 255 3.93 -18.68 8.99
C THR A 255 5.12 -17.75 8.78
N HIS A 256 5.01 -16.50 9.23
CA HIS A 256 6.02 -15.49 8.99
C HIS A 256 5.92 -14.28 9.95
N SER A 257 6.86 -13.34 9.84
CA SER A 257 7.08 -12.27 10.82
C SER A 257 6.21 -11.00 10.67
N HIS A 258 5.07 -11.01 9.95
CA HIS A 258 4.16 -9.84 9.89
C HIS A 258 3.00 -9.94 10.89
N VAL A 259 2.54 -8.77 11.35
CA VAL A 259 1.70 -8.64 12.55
C VAL A 259 0.27 -9.13 12.37
N ASP A 260 -0.27 -9.17 11.16
CA ASP A 260 -1.57 -9.79 10.85
C ASP A 260 -1.55 -11.34 10.88
N HIS A 261 -0.39 -11.95 11.12
CA HIS A 261 -0.21 -13.40 11.23
C HIS A 261 0.10 -13.88 12.66
N PHE A 262 0.36 -12.98 13.60
CA PHE A 262 0.56 -13.32 15.02
C PHE A 262 -0.19 -12.43 16.01
N GLY A 263 -0.61 -11.23 15.61
CA GLY A 263 -1.15 -10.18 16.46
C GLY A 263 -2.33 -10.59 17.34
N GLY A 264 -3.14 -11.55 16.88
CA GLY A 264 -4.28 -12.07 17.60
C GLY A 264 -4.06 -13.36 18.39
N VAL A 265 -2.82 -13.82 18.61
CA VAL A 265 -2.54 -15.07 19.34
C VAL A 265 -3.24 -15.16 20.71
N LYS A 266 -3.34 -14.06 21.47
CA LYS A 266 -4.09 -14.02 22.75
C LYS A 266 -5.62 -14.09 22.60
N GLY A 267 -6.10 -14.29 21.38
CA GLY A 267 -7.47 -14.66 21.02
C GLY A 267 -7.73 -16.17 21.05
N VAL A 268 -6.71 -17.00 20.83
CA VAL A 268 -6.82 -18.46 20.67
C VAL A 268 -6.09 -19.28 21.74
N THR A 269 -5.12 -18.67 22.45
CA THR A 269 -4.37 -19.27 23.56
C THR A 269 -3.95 -18.17 24.56
N SER A 270 -3.27 -18.52 25.65
CA SER A 270 -2.71 -17.60 26.63
C SER A 270 -1.27 -17.97 27.00
N GLN A 271 -0.52 -17.00 27.54
CA GLN A 271 0.86 -17.24 28.01
C GLN A 271 0.91 -18.40 29.01
N ALA A 272 -0.05 -18.48 29.94
CA ALA A 272 -0.08 -19.54 30.95
C ALA A 272 -0.33 -20.95 30.38
N GLU A 273 -1.05 -21.08 29.26
CA GLU A 273 -1.22 -22.36 28.57
C GLU A 273 0.05 -22.77 27.81
N VAL A 274 0.82 -21.81 27.31
CA VAL A 274 2.12 -22.04 26.67
C VAL A 274 3.20 -22.38 27.70
N ASP A 275 3.29 -21.62 28.79
CA ASP A 275 4.21 -21.86 29.93
C ASP A 275 3.96 -23.23 30.59
N ALA A 276 2.70 -23.69 30.59
CA ALA A 276 2.32 -25.01 31.10
C ALA A 276 2.54 -26.17 30.11
N GLY A 277 2.99 -25.89 28.87
CA GLY A 277 3.16 -26.90 27.83
C GLY A 277 1.85 -27.48 27.29
N ALA A 278 0.72 -26.78 27.45
CA ALA A 278 -0.57 -27.17 26.88
C ALA A 278 -0.74 -26.70 25.43
N VAL A 279 -0.05 -25.62 25.03
CA VAL A 279 -0.01 -25.11 23.66
C VAL A 279 1.43 -24.84 23.23
N HIS A 280 1.85 -25.47 22.14
CA HIS A 280 3.15 -25.20 21.49
C HIS A 280 3.00 -24.09 20.45
N ILE A 281 4.02 -23.22 20.30
CA ILE A 281 4.04 -22.18 19.27
C ILE A 281 5.24 -22.39 18.34
N TYR A 282 4.96 -22.53 17.04
CA TYR A 282 5.92 -22.78 15.98
C TYR A 282 6.11 -21.54 15.09
N ALA A 283 7.35 -21.24 14.71
CA ALA A 283 7.67 -20.16 13.77
C ALA A 283 8.95 -20.48 12.96
N PRO A 284 9.21 -19.83 11.82
CA PRO A 284 10.51 -19.92 11.15
C PRO A 284 11.62 -19.30 12.01
N THR A 285 12.84 -19.82 11.90
CA THR A 285 14.03 -19.15 12.46
C THR A 285 14.14 -17.71 11.96
N GLY A 286 14.55 -16.79 12.84
CA GLY A 286 14.57 -15.33 12.58
C GLY A 286 13.27 -14.60 12.93
N PHE A 287 12.16 -15.32 13.17
CA PHE A 287 10.84 -14.71 13.42
C PHE A 287 10.86 -13.56 14.46
N MET A 288 11.44 -13.77 15.65
CA MET A 288 11.45 -12.78 16.72
C MET A 288 12.24 -11.52 16.36
N GLU A 289 13.40 -11.68 15.73
CA GLU A 289 14.26 -10.58 15.30
C GLU A 289 13.53 -9.69 14.29
N HIS A 290 12.87 -10.28 13.30
CA HIS A 290 12.19 -9.51 12.24
C HIS A 290 10.83 -8.95 12.68
N ALA A 291 10.03 -9.72 13.44
CA ALA A 291 8.74 -9.27 13.96
C ALA A 291 8.90 -8.05 14.91
N VAL A 292 10.02 -7.97 15.63
CA VAL A 292 10.36 -6.83 16.47
C VAL A 292 11.03 -5.70 15.68
N SER A 293 12.14 -5.96 14.97
CA SER A 293 12.96 -4.90 14.36
C SER A 293 12.16 -4.03 13.38
N GLU A 294 11.33 -4.66 12.54
CA GLU A 294 10.46 -3.97 11.59
C GLU A 294 9.44 -3.06 12.30
N ASN A 295 8.79 -3.57 13.35
CA ASN A 295 7.67 -2.89 14.00
C ASN A 295 8.10 -1.90 15.11
N VAL A 296 9.35 -1.96 15.58
CA VAL A 296 9.85 -1.18 16.72
C VAL A 296 10.86 -0.11 16.31
N ILE A 297 11.93 -0.46 15.58
CA ILE A 297 13.06 0.45 15.29
C ILE A 297 12.62 1.60 14.37
N ALA A 298 11.98 1.28 13.25
CA ALA A 298 11.37 2.26 12.35
C ALA A 298 9.85 2.47 12.62
N GLY A 299 9.33 1.85 13.69
CA GLY A 299 7.90 1.66 13.95
C GLY A 299 7.05 2.92 13.91
N ASN A 300 7.51 4.06 14.45
CA ASN A 300 6.76 5.30 14.42
C ASN A 300 6.58 5.85 12.98
N ALA A 301 7.63 5.79 12.17
CA ALA A 301 7.58 6.26 10.79
C ALA A 301 6.73 5.34 9.91
N MET A 302 6.88 4.03 10.09
CA MET A 302 6.13 3.00 9.37
C MET A 302 4.65 3.01 9.74
N THR A 303 4.31 3.19 11.01
CA THR A 303 2.91 3.32 11.47
C THR A 303 2.22 4.53 10.83
N ARG A 304 2.87 5.71 10.81
CA ARG A 304 2.25 6.90 10.22
C ARG A 304 2.07 6.78 8.70
N ARG A 305 2.95 6.06 8.02
CA ARG A 305 2.83 5.73 6.59
C ARG A 305 1.78 4.64 6.33
N ALA A 306 1.64 3.67 7.23
CA ALA A 306 0.63 2.60 7.16
C ALA A 306 -0.81 3.15 7.19
N ARG A 307 -1.09 4.22 7.95
CA ARG A 307 -2.41 4.91 7.93
C ARG A 307 -2.84 5.32 6.52
N HIS A 308 -1.91 5.86 5.72
CA HIS A 308 -2.15 6.18 4.30
C HIS A 308 -2.20 4.93 3.44
N MET A 309 -1.34 3.92 3.69
CA MET A 309 -1.31 2.68 2.92
C MET A 309 -2.59 1.84 3.02
N TYR A 310 -3.25 1.86 4.17
CA TYR A 310 -4.47 1.08 4.45
C TYR A 310 -5.72 1.95 4.62
N GLY A 311 -5.63 3.26 4.33
CA GLY A 311 -6.77 4.17 4.34
C GLY A 311 -7.49 4.28 5.68
N THR A 312 -6.79 4.13 6.82
CA THR A 312 -7.41 3.94 8.15
C THR A 312 -8.32 5.09 8.57
N ASP A 313 -8.07 6.27 8.02
CA ASP A 313 -8.73 7.52 8.39
C ASP A 313 -9.73 7.98 7.30
N LEU A 314 -9.90 7.18 6.23
CA LEU A 314 -10.86 7.41 5.14
C LEU A 314 -12.25 6.85 5.48
N PRO A 315 -13.34 7.44 4.94
CA PRO A 315 -14.66 6.82 4.99
C PRO A 315 -14.69 5.54 4.14
N ILE A 316 -15.50 4.56 4.54
CA ILE A 316 -15.68 3.30 3.81
C ILE A 316 -16.82 3.48 2.80
N ASP A 317 -16.51 4.08 1.64
CA ASP A 317 -17.48 4.38 0.58
C ASP A 317 -16.81 4.43 -0.82
N PRO A 318 -17.58 4.56 -1.93
CA PRO A 318 -17.00 4.56 -3.28
C PRO A 318 -16.01 5.71 -3.59
N GLN A 319 -16.00 6.77 -2.79
CA GLN A 319 -15.05 7.89 -2.84
C GLN A 319 -13.89 7.73 -1.85
N GLY A 320 -14.05 6.98 -0.76
CA GLY A 320 -13.01 6.67 0.23
C GLY A 320 -12.37 5.27 0.09
N HIS A 321 -12.04 4.64 1.20
CA HIS A 321 -11.46 3.29 1.23
C HIS A 321 -12.49 2.22 0.80
N ILE A 322 -12.02 1.17 0.11
CA ILE A 322 -12.89 0.10 -0.41
C ILE A 322 -12.35 -1.32 -0.22
N ASP A 323 -11.02 -1.50 -0.27
CA ASP A 323 -10.31 -2.78 -0.19
C ASP A 323 -8.79 -2.55 -0.19
N THR A 324 -7.99 -3.43 0.42
CA THR A 324 -6.52 -3.38 0.34
C THR A 324 -5.95 -4.21 -0.82
N GLY A 325 -6.79 -4.88 -1.61
CA GLY A 325 -6.40 -5.89 -2.61
C GLY A 325 -6.10 -7.24 -1.98
N LEU A 326 -5.29 -7.22 -0.91
CA LEU A 326 -4.94 -8.39 -0.09
C LEU A 326 -6.12 -8.89 0.75
N GLY A 327 -6.93 -7.99 1.30
CA GLY A 327 -8.16 -8.29 2.01
C GLY A 327 -9.06 -7.06 2.15
N LYS A 328 -10.06 -7.10 3.03
CA LYS A 328 -10.99 -5.97 3.20
C LYS A 328 -10.31 -4.74 3.79
N GLY A 329 -9.47 -4.92 4.79
CA GLY A 329 -8.85 -3.88 5.61
C GLY A 329 -8.29 -4.48 6.89
N LEU A 330 -7.47 -3.73 7.62
CA LEU A 330 -6.99 -4.14 8.95
C LEU A 330 -8.14 -4.12 9.97
N ALA A 331 -8.17 -5.09 10.89
CA ALA A 331 -8.94 -4.95 12.12
C ALA A 331 -8.42 -3.81 13.02
N ARG A 332 -9.23 -3.39 13.99
CA ARG A 332 -8.85 -2.41 15.03
C ARG A 332 -8.96 -3.07 16.40
N GLY A 333 -7.87 -3.04 17.15
CA GLY A 333 -7.77 -3.65 18.47
C GLY A 333 -6.30 -3.76 18.91
N PRO A 334 -6.04 -4.27 20.13
CA PRO A 334 -4.69 -4.46 20.62
C PRO A 334 -3.92 -5.49 19.78
N LEU A 335 -2.62 -5.24 19.60
CA LEU A 335 -1.68 -6.17 18.98
C LEU A 335 -1.00 -6.97 20.09
N THR A 336 -0.94 -8.29 19.96
CA THR A 336 -0.35 -9.18 20.96
C THR A 336 0.66 -10.13 20.35
N LEU A 337 1.60 -10.59 21.17
CA LEU A 337 2.57 -11.61 20.79
C LEU A 337 2.77 -12.56 21.97
N ILE A 338 3.08 -13.81 21.65
CA ILE A 338 3.68 -14.82 22.54
C ILE A 338 4.86 -15.39 21.75
N GLN A 339 6.03 -15.49 22.38
CA GLN A 339 7.24 -15.98 21.70
C GLN A 339 7.08 -17.45 21.26
N PRO A 340 7.65 -17.86 20.12
CA PRO A 340 7.66 -19.26 19.69
C PRO A 340 8.36 -20.16 20.70
N THR A 341 7.76 -21.29 21.05
CA THR A 341 8.39 -22.35 21.87
C THR A 341 9.29 -23.26 21.04
N GLU A 342 9.01 -23.37 19.74
CA GLU A 342 9.79 -24.14 18.77
C GLU A 342 10.08 -23.31 17.52
N LEU A 343 11.31 -23.36 17.04
CA LEU A 343 11.69 -22.81 15.74
C LEU A 343 11.85 -23.93 14.70
N ILE A 344 11.41 -23.62 13.48
CA ILE A 344 11.73 -24.38 12.29
C ILE A 344 13.01 -23.78 11.72
N SER A 345 14.14 -24.44 11.98
CA SER A 345 15.48 -24.03 11.52
C SER A 345 15.94 -24.72 10.24
N GLU A 346 15.26 -25.80 9.84
CA GLU A 346 15.55 -26.58 8.65
C GLU A 346 14.22 -27.02 8.01
N SER A 347 14.18 -27.08 6.67
CA SER A 347 13.01 -27.57 5.92
C SER A 347 12.86 -29.09 6.06
N GLY A 348 11.62 -29.57 6.22
CA GLY A 348 11.29 -30.99 6.31
C GLY A 348 10.07 -31.30 7.17
N VAL A 349 9.78 -32.60 7.33
CA VAL A 349 8.59 -33.09 8.02
C VAL A 349 8.71 -32.96 9.54
N ARG A 350 7.70 -32.34 10.17
CA ARG A 350 7.46 -32.36 11.62
C ARG A 350 6.09 -32.98 11.89
N ARG A 351 5.94 -33.64 13.04
CA ARG A 351 4.71 -34.30 13.50
C ARG A 351 4.07 -33.47 14.61
N ILE A 352 3.00 -32.75 14.32
CA ILE A 352 2.29 -31.88 15.29
C ILE A 352 0.89 -32.47 15.53
N ASP A 353 0.56 -32.78 16.79
CA ASP A 353 -0.67 -33.47 17.21
C ASP A 353 -1.15 -34.60 16.26
N GLY A 354 -0.22 -35.47 15.84
CA GLY A 354 -0.51 -36.60 14.95
C GLY A 354 -0.49 -36.29 13.45
N VAL A 355 -0.58 -35.03 13.05
CA VAL A 355 -0.50 -34.54 11.65
C VAL A 355 0.97 -34.43 11.21
N ASP A 356 1.32 -35.00 10.06
CA ASP A 356 2.61 -34.71 9.40
C ASP A 356 2.50 -33.41 8.60
N ILE A 357 3.49 -32.53 8.73
CA ILE A 357 3.59 -31.26 7.99
C ILE A 357 5.04 -31.12 7.48
N ASP A 358 5.22 -31.08 6.16
CA ASP A 358 6.51 -30.79 5.51
C ASP A 358 6.68 -29.26 5.37
N PHE A 359 7.57 -28.68 6.19
CA PHE A 359 7.86 -27.26 6.17
C PHE A 359 8.91 -26.92 5.11
N GLN A 360 8.75 -25.81 4.39
CA GLN A 360 9.79 -25.23 3.55
C GLN A 360 10.08 -23.80 3.99
N LEU A 361 11.28 -23.55 4.50
CA LEU A 361 11.76 -22.20 4.81
C LEU A 361 11.97 -21.39 3.53
N VAL A 362 11.44 -20.17 3.50
CA VAL A 362 11.49 -19.26 2.35
C VAL A 362 11.85 -17.81 2.77
N PRO A 363 12.97 -17.60 3.49
CA PRO A 363 13.38 -16.28 3.99
C PRO A 363 13.62 -15.24 2.87
N ASP A 364 13.58 -13.95 3.21
CA ASP A 364 13.71 -12.80 2.31
C ASP A 364 12.68 -12.72 1.16
N SER A 365 11.57 -13.46 1.23
CA SER A 365 10.55 -13.56 0.17
C SER A 365 9.37 -12.62 0.38
N GLU A 366 8.23 -13.04 0.95
CA GLU A 366 7.24 -12.06 1.43
C GLU A 366 7.77 -11.43 2.73
N ALA A 367 8.22 -12.25 3.69
CA ALA A 367 8.90 -11.77 4.90
C ALA A 367 10.37 -12.21 4.98
N PRO A 368 11.21 -11.53 5.80
CA PRO A 368 12.58 -11.97 6.07
C PRO A 368 12.65 -13.37 6.70
N ALA A 369 11.69 -13.71 7.58
CA ALA A 369 11.48 -15.06 8.10
C ALA A 369 10.06 -15.53 7.75
N GLU A 370 9.95 -16.48 6.81
CA GLU A 370 8.70 -17.08 6.32
C GLU A 370 8.89 -18.59 6.07
N MET A 371 7.81 -19.37 6.20
CA MET A 371 7.76 -20.79 5.84
C MET A 371 6.42 -21.24 5.25
N MET A 372 6.51 -22.02 4.16
CA MET A 372 5.37 -22.78 3.62
C MET A 372 5.18 -24.11 4.35
N MET A 373 4.00 -24.71 4.21
CA MET A 373 3.66 -26.03 4.78
C MET A 373 2.94 -26.89 3.76
N TYR A 374 3.39 -28.12 3.53
CA TYR A 374 2.64 -29.15 2.80
C TYR A 374 2.11 -30.21 3.76
N LEU A 375 0.82 -30.52 3.66
CA LEU A 375 0.11 -31.48 4.50
C LEU A 375 -0.18 -32.75 3.68
N PRO A 376 0.71 -33.76 3.68
CA PRO A 376 0.66 -34.89 2.75
C PRO A 376 -0.59 -35.77 2.85
N ALA A 377 -1.17 -35.90 4.05
CA ALA A 377 -2.38 -36.73 4.25
C ALA A 377 -3.63 -36.11 3.60
N GLN A 378 -3.70 -34.77 3.56
CA GLN A 378 -4.80 -34.02 2.95
C GLN A 378 -4.46 -33.48 1.55
N ARG A 379 -3.23 -33.68 1.06
CA ARG A 379 -2.72 -33.20 -0.25
C ARG A 379 -2.90 -31.68 -0.45
N VAL A 380 -2.69 -30.93 0.64
CA VAL A 380 -2.82 -29.46 0.70
C VAL A 380 -1.45 -28.81 0.79
N LEU A 381 -1.16 -27.86 -0.09
CA LEU A 381 -0.05 -26.92 0.07
C LEU A 381 -0.56 -25.58 0.62
N ASN A 382 -0.10 -25.17 1.80
CA ASN A 382 -0.26 -23.82 2.31
C ASN A 382 1.00 -23.02 1.95
N THR A 383 0.88 -22.06 1.02
CA THR A 383 2.01 -21.25 0.55
C THR A 383 2.30 -20.03 1.42
N ALA A 384 1.82 -19.97 2.66
CA ALA A 384 1.92 -18.80 3.54
C ALA A 384 1.42 -17.52 2.83
N GLU A 385 2.30 -16.57 2.53
CA GLU A 385 1.99 -15.39 1.72
C GLU A 385 2.87 -15.26 0.44
N LEU A 386 3.88 -16.13 0.30
CA LEU A 386 4.69 -16.38 -0.91
C LEU A 386 3.86 -16.43 -2.22
N THR A 387 2.60 -16.89 -2.15
CA THR A 387 1.65 -16.74 -3.28
C THR A 387 0.30 -16.20 -2.82
N SER A 388 -0.34 -15.40 -3.68
CA SER A 388 -1.64 -14.79 -3.42
C SER A 388 -2.44 -14.63 -4.73
N GLN A 389 -3.72 -14.25 -4.66
CA GLN A 389 -4.57 -14.07 -5.86
C GLN A 389 -4.33 -12.72 -6.58
N GLN A 390 -3.11 -12.19 -6.48
CA GLN A 390 -2.65 -10.89 -6.98
C GLN A 390 -1.12 -10.84 -7.06
N MET A 391 -0.58 -9.74 -7.61
CA MET A 391 0.83 -9.37 -7.45
C MET A 391 1.07 -8.77 -6.05
N HIS A 392 2.05 -9.32 -5.33
CA HIS A 392 2.46 -8.83 -4.00
C HIS A 392 3.52 -7.72 -4.07
N ASN A 393 3.76 -7.04 -2.96
CA ASN A 393 4.82 -6.04 -2.76
C ASN A 393 6.21 -6.70 -2.73
N ILE A 394 7.10 -6.28 -3.63
CA ILE A 394 8.57 -6.43 -3.46
C ILE A 394 9.10 -5.32 -2.55
N TYR A 395 8.42 -4.17 -2.54
CA TYR A 395 8.61 -3.07 -1.58
C TYR A 395 7.25 -2.56 -1.14
N THR A 396 7.01 -2.48 0.17
CA THR A 396 5.73 -2.05 0.73
C THR A 396 5.67 -0.54 0.97
N LEU A 397 4.54 0.11 0.68
CA LEU A 397 4.42 1.58 0.74
C LEU A 397 4.50 2.13 2.18
N ARG A 398 4.13 1.34 3.20
CA ARG A 398 4.39 1.69 4.61
C ARG A 398 5.88 1.89 4.90
N GLY A 399 6.76 1.32 4.06
CA GLY A 399 8.20 1.27 4.24
C GLY A 399 8.59 -0.02 4.96
N ALA A 400 9.59 -0.70 4.42
CA ALA A 400 10.31 -1.84 4.97
C ALA A 400 11.62 -1.97 4.16
N GLU A 401 12.41 -3.01 4.39
CA GLU A 401 13.47 -3.41 3.48
C GLU A 401 12.90 -3.91 2.12
N VAL A 402 13.77 -4.09 1.12
CA VAL A 402 13.35 -4.58 -0.19
C VAL A 402 13.59 -6.08 -0.31
N ARG A 403 12.49 -6.81 -0.51
CA ARG A 403 12.43 -8.27 -0.65
C ARG A 403 13.14 -8.78 -1.90
N ASP A 404 13.62 -10.02 -1.88
CA ASP A 404 14.34 -10.59 -3.03
C ASP A 404 13.40 -11.29 -4.02
N ALA A 405 12.99 -10.56 -5.04
CA ALA A 405 12.09 -11.10 -6.07
C ALA A 405 12.71 -12.22 -6.94
N SER A 406 14.03 -12.37 -6.97
CA SER A 406 14.66 -13.50 -7.67
C SER A 406 14.66 -14.76 -6.81
N GLN A 407 14.89 -14.62 -5.50
CA GLN A 407 14.89 -15.75 -4.55
C GLN A 407 13.45 -16.16 -4.19
N TRP A 408 12.51 -15.21 -4.04
CA TRP A 408 11.07 -15.46 -3.98
C TRP A 408 10.59 -16.30 -5.18
N SER A 409 10.98 -15.91 -6.41
CA SER A 409 10.70 -16.71 -7.59
C SER A 409 11.27 -18.14 -7.50
N ARG A 410 12.52 -18.31 -7.02
CA ARG A 410 13.11 -19.64 -6.84
C ARG A 410 12.31 -20.50 -5.86
N TYR A 411 11.88 -19.96 -4.72
CA TYR A 411 11.10 -20.73 -3.74
C TYR A 411 9.75 -21.22 -4.29
N ILE A 412 9.11 -20.44 -5.17
CA ILE A 412 7.89 -20.89 -5.86
C ILE A 412 8.20 -21.99 -6.89
N ASP A 413 9.36 -21.96 -7.54
CA ASP A 413 9.83 -23.03 -8.45
C ASP A 413 10.14 -24.33 -7.69
N GLU A 414 10.82 -24.23 -6.53
CA GLU A 414 11.07 -25.35 -5.63
C GLU A 414 9.76 -25.97 -5.10
N ALA A 415 8.77 -25.14 -4.77
CA ALA A 415 7.44 -25.60 -4.35
C ALA A 415 6.65 -26.24 -5.51
N LEU A 416 6.77 -25.70 -6.73
CA LEU A 416 6.18 -26.27 -7.94
C LEU A 416 6.74 -27.67 -8.23
N ASP A 417 8.05 -27.86 -8.15
CA ASP A 417 8.71 -29.16 -8.36
C ASP A 417 8.35 -30.16 -7.25
N ARG A 418 8.55 -29.79 -5.97
CA ARG A 418 8.33 -30.68 -4.82
C ARG A 418 6.87 -31.04 -4.57
N PHE A 419 5.98 -30.04 -4.64
CA PHE A 419 4.62 -30.14 -4.11
C PHE A 419 3.53 -30.02 -5.18
N GLY A 420 3.80 -29.37 -6.32
CA GLY A 420 2.83 -29.17 -7.39
C GLY A 420 2.17 -30.47 -7.90
N PRO A 421 2.93 -31.51 -8.29
CA PRO A 421 2.38 -32.79 -8.75
C PRO A 421 1.62 -33.61 -7.70
N ILE A 422 1.79 -33.28 -6.40
CA ILE A 422 1.21 -34.04 -5.29
C ILE A 422 0.16 -33.27 -4.49
N SER A 423 -0.09 -32.01 -4.82
CA SER A 423 -1.14 -31.19 -4.21
C SER A 423 -2.42 -31.22 -5.06
N ASP A 424 -3.57 -31.42 -4.41
CA ASP A 424 -4.90 -31.28 -5.03
C ASP A 424 -5.47 -29.87 -4.82
N VAL A 425 -4.90 -29.12 -3.87
CA VAL A 425 -5.26 -27.75 -3.54
C VAL A 425 -4.08 -26.95 -3.01
N ILE A 426 -4.04 -25.67 -3.40
CA ILE A 426 -3.23 -24.64 -2.76
C ILE A 426 -4.12 -23.77 -1.91
N ILE A 427 -3.73 -23.52 -0.66
CA ILE A 427 -4.28 -22.47 0.20
C ILE A 427 -3.20 -21.43 0.50
N ALA A 428 -3.63 -20.24 0.90
CA ALA A 428 -2.77 -19.17 1.35
C ALA A 428 -3.43 -18.42 2.51
N GLN A 429 -2.64 -17.60 3.20
CA GLN A 429 -3.07 -16.88 4.40
C GLN A 429 -3.79 -15.56 4.08
N HIS A 430 -4.00 -15.27 2.79
CA HIS A 430 -4.99 -14.33 2.27
C HIS A 430 -5.74 -14.94 1.08
N HIS A 431 -6.81 -14.26 0.64
CA HIS A 431 -7.67 -14.68 -0.49
C HIS A 431 -8.24 -16.10 -0.34
N TRP A 432 -8.44 -16.80 -1.46
CA TRP A 432 -9.13 -18.06 -1.59
C TRP A 432 -8.25 -19.15 -2.25
N PRO A 433 -8.56 -20.44 -2.01
CA PRO A 433 -7.81 -21.57 -2.56
C PRO A 433 -7.76 -21.64 -4.09
N VAL A 434 -6.77 -22.39 -4.59
CA VAL A 434 -6.74 -22.92 -5.97
C VAL A 434 -6.94 -24.43 -5.90
N TRP A 435 -8.13 -24.88 -6.32
CA TRP A 435 -8.50 -26.29 -6.48
C TRP A 435 -8.01 -26.87 -7.82
N ASP A 436 -7.82 -28.19 -7.84
CA ASP A 436 -7.25 -29.02 -8.93
C ASP A 436 -5.73 -28.89 -9.10
N SER A 437 -5.05 -30.02 -9.31
CA SER A 437 -3.59 -30.10 -9.38
C SER A 437 -3.01 -29.44 -10.64
N ALA A 438 -3.70 -29.52 -11.79
CA ALA A 438 -3.24 -28.85 -13.01
C ALA A 438 -3.36 -27.32 -12.87
N ARG A 439 -4.46 -26.83 -12.27
CA ARG A 439 -4.63 -25.41 -11.90
C ARG A 439 -3.65 -24.96 -10.82
N ALA A 440 -3.33 -25.80 -9.84
CA ALA A 440 -2.34 -25.51 -8.81
C ALA A 440 -0.94 -25.32 -9.42
N GLN A 441 -0.53 -26.21 -10.32
CA GLN A 441 0.72 -26.11 -11.07
C GLN A 441 0.74 -24.88 -12.00
N GLU A 442 -0.35 -24.58 -12.71
CA GLU A 442 -0.48 -23.36 -13.53
C GLU A 442 -0.33 -22.09 -12.69
N PHE A 443 -0.93 -22.05 -11.50
CA PHE A 443 -0.88 -20.92 -10.59
C PHE A 443 0.52 -20.69 -10.00
N LEU A 444 1.19 -21.75 -9.53
CA LEU A 444 2.58 -21.66 -9.04
C LEU A 444 3.54 -21.22 -10.15
N ALA A 445 3.48 -21.84 -11.34
CA ALA A 445 4.29 -21.42 -12.48
C ALA A 445 4.01 -19.96 -12.88
N GLY A 446 2.74 -19.55 -12.85
CA GLY A 446 2.32 -18.16 -13.07
C GLY A 446 2.92 -17.17 -12.07
N GLN A 447 2.91 -17.49 -10.77
CA GLN A 447 3.49 -16.66 -9.71
C GLN A 447 5.02 -16.63 -9.77
N ARG A 448 5.68 -17.77 -9.97
CA ARG A 448 7.14 -17.87 -10.21
C ARG A 448 7.57 -16.94 -11.33
N ASP A 449 6.95 -17.09 -12.50
CA ASP A 449 7.30 -16.34 -13.72
C ASP A 449 6.99 -14.84 -13.55
N LEU A 450 6.01 -14.48 -12.71
CA LEU A 450 5.67 -13.09 -12.41
C LEU A 450 6.82 -12.39 -11.68
N TYR A 451 7.27 -12.91 -10.54
CA TYR A 451 8.37 -12.31 -9.78
C TYR A 451 9.69 -12.35 -10.57
N LYS A 452 9.97 -13.45 -11.29
CA LYS A 452 11.16 -13.54 -12.16
C LYS A 452 11.14 -12.51 -13.28
N PHE A 453 9.99 -12.28 -13.92
CA PHE A 453 9.85 -11.27 -14.96
C PHE A 453 10.05 -9.85 -14.41
N ILE A 454 9.44 -9.53 -13.26
CA ILE A 454 9.60 -8.22 -12.62
C ILE A 454 11.08 -7.99 -12.28
N HIS A 455 11.75 -8.98 -11.70
CA HIS A 455 13.17 -8.94 -11.40
C HIS A 455 14.02 -8.75 -12.66
N ASP A 456 14.04 -9.75 -13.56
CA ASP A 456 14.98 -9.84 -14.67
C ASP A 456 14.82 -8.69 -15.66
N GLN A 457 13.59 -8.23 -15.93
CA GLN A 457 13.38 -7.13 -16.87
C GLN A 457 13.70 -5.77 -16.25
N THR A 458 13.56 -5.60 -14.93
CA THR A 458 14.07 -4.41 -14.23
C THR A 458 15.60 -4.41 -14.30
N VAL A 459 16.26 -5.50 -13.94
CA VAL A 459 17.74 -5.63 -13.98
C VAL A 459 18.29 -5.50 -15.41
N ARG A 460 17.59 -6.02 -16.43
CA ARG A 460 17.96 -5.80 -17.84
C ARG A 460 17.85 -4.33 -18.25
N LEU A 461 16.84 -3.59 -17.78
CA LEU A 461 16.70 -2.16 -18.08
C LEU A 461 17.71 -1.30 -17.29
N MET A 462 18.02 -1.65 -16.04
CA MET A 462 19.14 -1.04 -15.29
C MET A 462 20.46 -1.15 -16.06
N ASN A 463 20.78 -2.36 -16.55
CA ASN A 463 21.97 -2.62 -17.37
C ASN A 463 21.93 -1.96 -18.76
N GLN A 464 20.81 -1.35 -19.15
CA GLN A 464 20.67 -0.51 -20.33
C GLN A 464 20.70 0.99 -19.99
N GLY A 465 20.99 1.35 -18.74
CA GLY A 465 21.11 2.74 -18.26
C GLY A 465 19.79 3.41 -17.84
N TYR A 466 18.67 2.66 -17.79
CA TYR A 466 17.38 3.21 -17.38
C TYR A 466 17.34 3.47 -15.87
N ARG A 467 16.80 4.62 -15.48
CA ARG A 467 16.62 5.08 -14.09
C ARG A 467 15.33 4.53 -13.47
N PRO A 468 15.15 4.56 -12.13
CA PRO A 468 14.00 3.93 -11.46
C PRO A 468 12.64 4.41 -11.97
N GLY A 469 12.54 5.69 -12.32
CA GLY A 469 11.34 6.28 -12.90
C GLY A 469 11.05 5.80 -14.32
N GLU A 470 12.09 5.67 -15.14
CA GLU A 470 12.00 5.29 -16.56
C GLU A 470 11.64 3.81 -16.68
N ILE A 471 12.32 2.92 -15.95
CA ILE A 471 11.97 1.50 -15.87
C ILE A 471 10.49 1.33 -15.51
N ALA A 472 10.01 2.10 -14.53
CA ALA A 472 8.63 2.02 -14.06
C ALA A 472 7.58 2.66 -15.00
N GLU A 473 7.97 3.35 -16.08
CA GLU A 473 7.08 3.70 -17.19
C GLU A 473 7.20 2.71 -18.36
N THR A 474 8.41 2.21 -18.64
CA THR A 474 8.72 1.33 -19.78
C THR A 474 8.30 -0.12 -19.55
N LEU A 475 8.45 -0.64 -18.33
CA LEU A 475 8.18 -2.05 -18.01
C LEU A 475 6.69 -2.37 -18.05
N GLN A 476 6.33 -3.40 -18.80
CA GLN A 476 4.96 -3.91 -18.96
C GLN A 476 5.00 -5.44 -18.88
N LEU A 477 4.00 -6.06 -18.24
CA LEU A 477 3.83 -7.52 -18.26
C LEU A 477 3.53 -8.01 -19.70
N PRO A 478 4.02 -9.20 -20.10
CA PRO A 478 3.63 -9.81 -21.36
C PRO A 478 2.15 -10.19 -21.30
N ALA A 479 1.47 -10.29 -22.46
CA ALA A 479 0.03 -10.57 -22.51
C ALA A 479 -0.37 -11.85 -21.76
N SER A 480 0.47 -12.89 -21.81
CA SER A 480 0.31 -14.17 -21.09
C SER A 480 0.21 -14.04 -19.57
N GLN A 481 0.81 -12.99 -18.99
CA GLN A 481 0.72 -12.65 -17.57
C GLN A 481 -0.31 -11.54 -17.33
N ALA A 482 -0.34 -10.49 -18.15
CA ALA A 482 -1.22 -9.32 -17.97
C ALA A 482 -2.72 -9.67 -17.97
N GLN A 483 -3.09 -10.79 -18.62
CA GLN A 483 -4.45 -11.34 -18.69
C GLN A 483 -4.78 -12.35 -17.57
N ARG A 484 -3.89 -12.56 -16.58
CA ARG A 484 -4.14 -13.41 -15.42
C ARG A 484 -4.54 -12.57 -14.21
N TRP A 485 -5.63 -12.94 -13.54
CA TRP A 485 -6.11 -12.19 -12.36
C TRP A 485 -5.08 -12.17 -11.24
N TYR A 486 -4.38 -13.29 -11.01
CA TYR A 486 -3.33 -13.39 -10.00
C TYR A 486 -2.06 -12.57 -10.33
N ALA A 487 -1.91 -12.04 -11.55
CA ALA A 487 -0.80 -11.17 -11.92
C ALA A 487 -1.15 -9.67 -11.86
N ARG A 488 -2.38 -9.32 -11.44
CA ARG A 488 -2.83 -7.92 -11.35
C ARG A 488 -2.26 -7.23 -10.12
N GLY A 489 -1.91 -5.96 -10.30
CA GLY A 489 -1.41 -5.11 -9.22
C GLY A 489 -2.53 -4.59 -8.34
N TYR A 490 -3.07 -5.44 -7.46
CA TYR A 490 -4.11 -5.08 -6.48
C TYR A 490 -3.53 -4.65 -5.12
N TYR A 491 -2.33 -5.12 -4.77
CA TYR A 491 -1.61 -4.75 -3.54
C TYR A 491 -0.21 -4.22 -3.89
N GLY A 492 0.67 -5.11 -4.37
CA GLY A 492 1.85 -4.72 -5.12
C GLY A 492 1.48 -4.12 -6.48
N THR A 493 2.40 -3.37 -7.10
CA THR A 493 2.26 -2.95 -8.50
C THR A 493 3.59 -3.04 -9.21
N LEU A 494 3.57 -3.45 -10.48
CA LEU A 494 4.74 -3.50 -11.37
C LEU A 494 5.61 -2.22 -11.28
N ARG A 495 4.95 -1.08 -11.12
CA ARG A 495 5.53 0.26 -11.14
C ARG A 495 6.27 0.64 -9.85
N HIS A 496 5.87 0.14 -8.67
CA HIS A 496 6.67 0.32 -7.44
C HIS A 496 7.57 -0.88 -7.17
N ASN A 497 7.16 -2.09 -7.55
CA ASN A 497 7.96 -3.30 -7.48
C ASN A 497 9.26 -3.19 -8.30
N ALA A 498 9.21 -2.65 -9.53
CA ALA A 498 10.42 -2.37 -10.31
C ALA A 498 11.35 -1.33 -9.65
N ARG A 499 10.79 -0.33 -8.94
CA ARG A 499 11.58 0.63 -8.15
C ARG A 499 12.22 -0.03 -6.93
N GLY A 500 11.51 -0.96 -6.28
CA GLY A 500 12.08 -1.82 -5.23
C GLY A 500 13.28 -2.60 -5.78
N VAL A 501 13.10 -3.38 -6.85
CA VAL A 501 14.20 -4.13 -7.47
C VAL A 501 15.39 -3.23 -7.84
N TYR A 502 15.17 -2.00 -8.33
CA TYR A 502 16.27 -1.03 -8.49
C TYR A 502 16.95 -0.69 -7.17
N GLN A 503 16.17 -0.34 -6.14
CA GLN A 503 16.69 0.04 -4.83
C GLN A 503 17.49 -1.08 -4.15
N ARG A 504 17.14 -2.36 -4.37
CA ARG A 504 17.92 -3.52 -3.86
C ARG A 504 19.30 -3.65 -4.51
N TYR A 505 19.44 -3.26 -5.79
CA TYR A 505 20.71 -3.41 -6.54
C TYR A 505 21.58 -2.15 -6.58
N LEU A 506 20.98 -0.96 -6.63
CA LEU A 506 21.67 0.32 -6.88
C LEU A 506 21.34 1.41 -5.83
N GLY A 507 20.49 1.10 -4.84
CA GLY A 507 20.11 2.04 -3.79
C GLY A 507 19.20 3.17 -4.27
N TRP A 508 19.29 4.32 -3.60
CA TRP A 508 18.41 5.47 -3.82
C TRP A 508 18.86 6.39 -4.98
N TYR A 509 20.13 6.33 -5.37
CA TYR A 509 20.74 7.27 -6.31
C TYR A 509 20.53 6.82 -7.76
N ASP A 510 20.00 7.70 -8.62
CA ASP A 510 19.66 7.38 -10.03
C ASP A 510 20.82 7.57 -11.01
N GLY A 511 22.05 7.75 -10.52
CA GLY A 511 23.24 7.98 -11.35
C GLY A 511 23.41 9.43 -11.85
N ASN A 512 22.49 10.34 -11.53
CA ASN A 512 22.51 11.73 -12.00
C ASN A 512 23.13 12.68 -10.97
N PRO A 513 24.27 13.35 -11.23
CA PRO A 513 24.90 14.23 -10.25
C PRO A 513 24.00 15.36 -9.74
N ALA A 514 23.05 15.84 -10.54
CA ALA A 514 22.06 16.85 -10.12
C ALA A 514 21.07 16.35 -9.03
N ASN A 515 21.00 15.04 -8.81
CA ASN A 515 20.17 14.39 -7.80
C ASN A 515 20.99 13.86 -6.60
N LEU A 516 22.32 14.08 -6.58
CA LEU A 516 23.21 13.54 -5.54
C LEU A 516 23.14 14.33 -4.23
N ASP A 517 23.08 15.67 -4.32
CA ASP A 517 22.93 16.59 -3.20
C ASP A 517 21.88 17.67 -3.55
N PRO A 518 20.59 17.31 -3.61
CA PRO A 518 19.53 18.23 -3.98
C PRO A 518 19.24 19.23 -2.83
N PRO A 519 18.88 20.50 -3.12
CA PRO A 519 18.49 21.45 -2.09
C PRO A 519 17.31 20.96 -1.26
N ALA A 520 17.20 21.44 -0.01
CA ALA A 520 16.12 21.08 0.90
C ALA A 520 14.74 21.28 0.24
N PRO A 521 13.76 20.35 0.40
CA PRO A 521 12.55 20.34 -0.42
C PRO A 521 11.75 21.64 -0.46
N VAL A 522 11.71 22.39 0.63
CA VAL A 522 11.04 23.70 0.72
C VAL A 522 11.73 24.77 -0.15
N ASP A 523 13.06 24.80 -0.16
CA ASP A 523 13.81 25.83 -0.88
C ASP A 523 13.95 25.48 -2.38
N ALA A 524 14.08 24.18 -2.70
CA ALA A 524 13.92 23.65 -4.05
C ALA A 524 12.54 24.02 -4.65
N ALA A 525 11.48 23.82 -3.86
CA ALA A 525 10.12 24.16 -4.25
C ALA A 525 9.93 25.66 -4.48
N ARG A 526 10.34 26.52 -3.53
CA ARG A 526 10.31 27.99 -3.70
C ARG A 526 11.00 28.44 -4.97
N LYS A 527 12.21 27.94 -5.23
CA LYS A 527 12.98 28.35 -6.42
C LYS A 527 12.37 27.82 -7.72
N THR A 528 11.74 26.66 -7.68
CA THR A 528 11.00 26.10 -8.83
C THR A 528 9.75 26.93 -9.14
N ILE A 529 8.96 27.30 -8.13
CA ILE A 529 7.77 28.15 -8.31
C ILE A 529 8.17 29.56 -8.80
N GLU A 530 9.27 30.14 -8.30
CA GLU A 530 9.86 31.38 -8.81
C GLU A 530 10.17 31.26 -10.32
N TYR A 531 10.93 30.24 -10.73
CA TYR A 531 11.32 30.01 -12.12
C TYR A 531 10.15 29.70 -13.06
N MET A 532 9.05 29.15 -12.56
CA MET A 532 7.84 28.92 -13.36
C MET A 532 7.01 30.19 -13.62
N GLY A 533 7.33 31.32 -12.95
CA GLY A 533 6.62 32.59 -13.07
C GLY A 533 5.75 32.96 -11.86
N GLY A 534 5.99 32.34 -10.70
CA GLY A 534 5.23 32.57 -9.47
C GLY A 534 3.97 31.73 -9.34
N ILE A 535 3.42 31.68 -8.12
CA ILE A 535 2.39 30.73 -7.71
C ILE A 535 1.11 30.81 -8.54
N GLU A 536 0.62 32.00 -8.90
CA GLU A 536 -0.61 32.15 -9.69
C GLU A 536 -0.45 31.67 -11.13
N ALA A 537 0.72 31.89 -11.76
CA ALA A 537 1.00 31.38 -13.10
C ALA A 537 1.11 29.85 -13.11
N VAL A 538 1.64 29.26 -12.03
CA VAL A 538 1.65 27.80 -11.83
C VAL A 538 0.22 27.28 -11.63
N LEU A 539 -0.60 27.95 -10.82
CA LEU A 539 -1.99 27.57 -10.56
C LEU A 539 -2.87 27.68 -11.81
N GLU A 540 -2.70 28.72 -12.65
CA GLU A 540 -3.41 28.84 -13.93
C GLU A 540 -3.10 27.65 -14.86
N ARG A 541 -1.82 27.37 -15.09
CA ARG A 541 -1.38 26.25 -15.94
C ARG A 541 -1.82 24.91 -15.38
N ALA A 542 -1.68 24.70 -14.08
CA ALA A 542 -2.11 23.46 -13.41
C ALA A 542 -3.64 23.23 -13.49
N ARG A 543 -4.46 24.30 -13.47
CA ARG A 543 -5.92 24.19 -13.72
C ARG A 543 -6.21 23.77 -15.16
N ALA A 544 -5.45 24.25 -16.14
CA ALA A 544 -5.57 23.81 -17.54
C ALA A 544 -5.14 22.34 -17.72
N ASP A 545 -4.01 21.93 -17.14
CA ASP A 545 -3.56 20.53 -17.10
C ASP A 545 -4.57 19.61 -16.41
N TYR A 546 -5.20 20.06 -15.31
CA TYR A 546 -6.24 19.31 -14.62
C TYR A 546 -7.47 19.11 -15.50
N ALA A 547 -7.92 20.16 -16.22
CA ALA A 547 -8.98 20.06 -17.20
C ALA A 547 -8.58 19.23 -18.44
N ALA A 548 -7.28 19.12 -18.74
CA ALA A 548 -6.74 18.21 -19.76
C ALA A 548 -6.66 16.75 -19.29
N GLY A 549 -6.75 16.47 -17.99
CA GLY A 549 -6.66 15.13 -17.41
C GLY A 549 -5.25 14.71 -16.99
N ASN A 550 -4.30 15.65 -16.93
CA ASN A 550 -2.89 15.40 -16.65
C ASN A 550 -2.60 15.21 -15.14
N TYR A 551 -3.46 14.47 -14.42
CA TYR A 551 -3.50 14.44 -12.96
C TYR A 551 -2.16 14.08 -12.29
N ARG A 552 -1.36 13.20 -12.90
CA ARG A 552 -0.01 12.84 -12.42
C ARG A 552 0.92 14.05 -12.37
N TRP A 553 0.86 14.92 -13.37
CA TRP A 553 1.65 16.15 -13.45
C TRP A 553 1.10 17.22 -12.51
N VAL A 554 -0.22 17.40 -12.46
CA VAL A 554 -0.87 18.34 -11.53
C VAL A 554 -0.53 18.01 -10.08
N ALA A 555 -0.61 16.75 -9.67
CA ALA A 555 -0.22 16.34 -8.32
C ALA A 555 1.26 16.63 -8.02
N SER A 556 2.16 16.42 -9.00
CA SER A 556 3.60 16.70 -8.85
C SER A 556 3.88 18.20 -8.67
N VAL A 557 3.34 19.07 -9.55
CA VAL A 557 3.57 20.51 -9.46
C VAL A 557 2.81 21.17 -8.30
N MET A 558 1.66 20.61 -7.89
CA MET A 558 0.95 21.06 -6.69
C MET A 558 1.65 20.63 -5.40
N SER A 559 2.38 19.52 -5.38
CA SER A 559 3.26 19.19 -4.26
C SER A 559 4.36 20.24 -4.10
N GLN A 560 5.01 20.66 -5.19
CA GLN A 560 5.98 21.77 -5.16
C GLN A 560 5.30 23.08 -4.69
N ALA A 561 4.11 23.40 -5.18
CA ALA A 561 3.36 24.59 -4.76
C ALA A 561 3.07 24.60 -3.24
N VAL A 562 2.66 23.47 -2.67
CA VAL A 562 2.40 23.32 -1.21
C VAL A 562 3.69 23.32 -0.39
N PHE A 563 4.81 22.81 -0.92
CA PHE A 563 6.10 22.91 -0.23
C PHE A 563 6.69 24.33 -0.26
N ALA A 564 6.36 25.14 -1.27
CA ALA A 564 6.72 26.56 -1.32
C ALA A 564 5.82 27.43 -0.42
N GLU A 565 4.51 27.22 -0.48
CA GLU A 565 3.46 27.97 0.24
C GLU A 565 2.45 27.01 0.90
N PRO A 566 2.72 26.48 2.11
CA PRO A 566 1.89 25.43 2.72
C PRO A 566 0.45 25.86 3.04
N ASP A 567 0.25 27.16 3.30
CA ASP A 567 -1.06 27.75 3.56
C ASP A 567 -1.86 28.10 2.28
N ASN A 568 -1.27 27.94 1.08
CA ASN A 568 -1.93 28.30 -0.17
C ASN A 568 -3.08 27.33 -0.49
N ARG A 569 -4.29 27.72 -0.06
CA ARG A 569 -5.52 26.93 -0.21
C ARG A 569 -5.86 26.56 -1.65
N ALA A 570 -5.45 27.37 -2.64
CA ALA A 570 -5.68 27.06 -4.05
C ALA A 570 -4.76 25.93 -4.53
N ALA A 571 -3.49 25.93 -4.11
CA ALA A 571 -2.56 24.84 -4.36
C ALA A 571 -2.98 23.55 -3.65
N ARG A 572 -3.31 23.63 -2.35
CA ARG A 572 -3.79 22.48 -1.56
C ARG A 572 -5.03 21.83 -2.20
N GLN A 573 -6.06 22.60 -2.53
CA GLN A 573 -7.30 22.07 -3.10
C GLN A 573 -7.07 21.45 -4.48
N LEU A 574 -6.26 22.07 -5.36
CA LEU A 574 -5.97 21.53 -6.69
C LEU A 574 -5.09 20.28 -6.64
N GLY A 575 -4.14 20.23 -5.70
CA GLY A 575 -3.37 19.03 -5.38
C GLY A 575 -4.27 17.90 -4.91
N ALA A 576 -5.14 18.15 -3.93
CA ALA A 576 -6.10 17.16 -3.43
C ALA A 576 -7.05 16.66 -4.52
N ASP A 577 -7.56 17.56 -5.35
CA ASP A 577 -8.42 17.23 -6.49
C ASP A 577 -7.70 16.36 -7.54
N ALA A 578 -6.38 16.50 -7.71
CA ALA A 578 -5.55 15.67 -8.58
C ALA A 578 -5.24 14.30 -7.97
N LEU A 579 -4.86 14.25 -6.69
CA LEU A 579 -4.65 13.00 -5.96
C LEU A 579 -5.94 12.16 -5.93
N GLU A 580 -7.10 12.77 -5.66
CA GLU A 580 -8.41 12.10 -5.70
C GLU A 580 -8.68 11.43 -7.06
N GLN A 581 -8.41 12.11 -8.18
CA GLN A 581 -8.58 11.49 -9.51
C GLN A 581 -7.60 10.34 -9.76
N LEU A 582 -6.38 10.39 -9.20
CA LEU A 582 -5.43 9.28 -9.24
C LEU A 582 -5.90 8.09 -8.40
N GLY A 583 -6.40 8.33 -7.17
CA GLY A 583 -6.99 7.29 -6.31
C GLY A 583 -8.27 6.67 -6.88
N TYR A 584 -9.00 7.40 -7.73
CA TYR A 584 -10.12 6.87 -8.50
C TYR A 584 -9.73 6.05 -9.74
N GLN A 585 -8.46 6.13 -10.16
CA GLN A 585 -7.88 5.41 -11.31
C GLN A 585 -6.93 4.27 -10.87
N ALA A 586 -6.50 4.24 -9.60
CA ALA A 586 -5.67 3.17 -9.06
C ALA A 586 -6.38 1.80 -9.14
N GLU A 587 -5.67 0.80 -9.66
CA GLU A 587 -6.07 -0.61 -9.59
C GLU A 587 -5.75 -1.20 -8.21
N ALA A 588 -4.62 -0.79 -7.61
CA ALA A 588 -4.22 -1.23 -6.28
C ALA A 588 -4.95 -0.48 -5.15
N GLY A 589 -5.38 -1.22 -4.12
CA GLY A 589 -5.91 -0.67 -2.88
C GLY A 589 -4.93 0.32 -2.21
N PRO A 590 -3.67 -0.08 -1.96
CA PRO A 590 -2.68 0.80 -1.33
C PRO A 590 -2.40 2.09 -2.10
N TRP A 591 -2.42 2.05 -3.44
CA TRP A 591 -2.27 3.27 -4.24
C TRP A 591 -3.50 4.17 -4.15
N ARG A 592 -4.71 3.58 -4.17
CA ARG A 592 -5.96 4.30 -3.97
C ARG A 592 -5.94 5.03 -2.63
N ASP A 593 -5.64 4.32 -1.55
CA ASP A 593 -5.73 4.85 -0.21
C ASP A 593 -4.65 5.92 0.07
N VAL A 594 -3.40 5.70 -0.37
CA VAL A 594 -2.33 6.72 -0.27
C VAL A 594 -2.72 8.01 -0.99
N TYR A 595 -3.32 7.91 -2.18
CA TYR A 595 -3.79 9.09 -2.91
C TYR A 595 -4.97 9.78 -2.21
N LEU A 596 -5.93 9.03 -1.66
CA LEU A 596 -7.10 9.61 -1.01
C LEU A 596 -6.79 10.21 0.37
N SER A 597 -5.93 9.57 1.18
CA SER A 597 -5.46 10.15 2.44
C SER A 597 -4.56 11.37 2.21
N GLY A 598 -3.74 11.39 1.15
CA GLY A 598 -3.04 12.60 0.72
C GLY A 598 -3.98 13.74 0.30
N ALA A 599 -5.12 13.42 -0.33
CA ALA A 599 -6.17 14.40 -0.63
C ALA A 599 -6.92 14.88 0.62
N GLN A 600 -7.07 14.02 1.63
CA GLN A 600 -7.68 14.34 2.93
C GLN A 600 -6.80 15.34 3.72
N ASP A 601 -5.51 15.02 3.91
CA ASP A 601 -4.50 15.89 4.56
C ASP A 601 -4.44 17.30 3.91
N LEU A 602 -4.57 17.38 2.58
CA LEU A 602 -4.58 18.68 1.88
C LEU A 602 -5.88 19.48 2.08
N ARG A 603 -7.03 18.81 2.24
CA ARG A 603 -8.36 19.44 2.32
C ARG A 603 -8.77 19.85 3.74
N ALA A 604 -8.31 19.13 4.76
CA ALA A 604 -8.64 19.39 6.17
C ALA A 604 -7.36 19.38 7.02
N PRO A 605 -7.24 20.25 8.05
CA PRO A 605 -6.26 20.04 9.10
C PRO A 605 -6.50 18.68 9.75
N ARG A 606 -5.42 17.99 10.12
CA ARG A 606 -5.51 16.70 10.81
C ARG A 606 -6.09 16.89 12.20
N GLU A 607 -7.14 16.14 12.52
CA GLU A 607 -7.48 15.85 13.91
C GLU A 607 -6.55 14.73 14.37
N THR A 608 -5.59 15.04 15.25
CA THR A 608 -4.66 14.03 15.77
C THR A 608 -5.44 12.97 16.54
N PRO A 609 -5.49 11.71 16.08
CA PRO A 609 -6.22 10.67 16.80
C PRO A 609 -5.54 10.40 18.15
N PRO A 610 -6.31 10.10 19.22
CA PRO A 610 -5.73 9.82 20.52
C PRO A 610 -4.75 8.64 20.41
N SER A 611 -3.56 8.80 21.00
CA SER A 611 -2.58 7.73 21.09
C SER A 611 -3.01 6.74 22.17
N ASP A 612 -3.65 5.65 21.76
CA ASP A 612 -3.89 4.49 22.61
C ASP A 612 -2.53 3.90 23.09
N PRO A 613 -2.24 3.88 24.41
CA PRO A 613 -0.98 3.38 24.94
C PRO A 613 -0.90 1.85 24.99
N GLU A 614 -2.03 1.14 25.11
CA GLU A 614 -2.06 -0.31 25.38
C GLU A 614 -1.53 -1.11 24.18
N LEU A 615 -1.76 -0.61 22.96
CA LEU A 615 -1.25 -1.15 21.68
C LEU A 615 0.25 -1.49 21.65
N ARG A 616 1.07 -0.82 22.47
CA ARG A 616 2.54 -1.02 22.47
C ARG A 616 3.00 -2.05 23.51
N ALA A 617 2.12 -2.50 24.40
CA ALA A 617 2.50 -3.21 25.61
C ALA A 617 3.20 -4.55 25.36
N ASP A 618 2.52 -5.48 24.68
CA ASP A 618 3.05 -6.83 24.49
C ASP A 618 4.23 -6.88 23.51
N LEU A 619 4.28 -5.97 22.53
CA LEU A 619 5.43 -5.83 21.62
C LEU A 619 6.68 -5.35 22.38
N LEU A 620 6.53 -4.42 23.33
CA LEU A 620 7.63 -3.95 24.20
C LEU A 620 8.06 -5.00 25.24
N ARG A 621 7.14 -5.80 25.77
CA ARG A 621 7.49 -6.99 26.61
C ARG A 621 8.29 -8.02 25.81
N SER A 622 7.95 -8.20 24.53
CA SER A 622 8.53 -9.25 23.67
C SER A 622 9.94 -8.95 23.15
N LEU A 623 10.46 -7.73 23.36
CA LEU A 623 11.86 -7.38 23.06
C LEU A 623 12.81 -8.28 23.86
N ASP A 624 13.91 -8.74 23.26
CA ASP A 624 15.08 -9.08 24.06
C ASP A 624 15.74 -7.81 24.63
N THR A 625 16.63 -8.00 25.60
CA THR A 625 17.21 -6.89 26.36
C THR A 625 18.22 -6.08 25.54
N GLY A 626 18.81 -6.65 24.48
CA GLY A 626 19.63 -5.94 23.50
C GLY A 626 18.81 -5.03 22.58
N MET A 627 17.71 -5.56 22.02
CA MET A 627 16.78 -4.78 21.19
C MET A 627 16.17 -3.58 21.92
N PHE A 628 15.99 -3.67 23.24
CA PHE A 628 15.64 -2.51 24.06
C PHE A 628 16.74 -1.43 24.03
N PHE A 629 18.02 -1.80 24.14
CA PHE A 629 19.12 -0.82 24.08
C PHE A 629 19.30 -0.22 22.68
N ASP A 630 18.99 -0.95 21.60
CA ASP A 630 18.93 -0.39 20.25
C ASP A 630 17.81 0.63 20.10
N LEU A 631 16.60 0.34 20.59
CA LEU A 631 15.50 1.30 20.65
C LEU A 631 15.84 2.54 21.51
N LEU A 632 16.59 2.35 22.59
CA LEU A 632 17.10 3.44 23.43
C LEU A 632 18.13 4.29 22.67
N GLY A 633 19.00 3.67 21.86
CA GLY A 633 19.94 4.36 20.97
C GLY A 633 19.24 5.19 19.89
N VAL A 634 18.19 4.65 19.26
CA VAL A 634 17.35 5.35 18.28
C VAL A 634 16.66 6.59 18.89
N ARG A 635 16.32 6.55 20.18
CA ARG A 635 15.69 7.67 20.90
C ARG A 635 16.67 8.75 21.37
N LEU A 636 17.98 8.54 21.30
CA LEU A 636 18.96 9.51 21.80
C LEU A 636 18.93 10.80 20.96
N ASN A 637 18.67 11.94 21.60
CA ASN A 637 18.93 13.24 20.97
C ASN A 637 20.45 13.51 20.92
N GLY A 638 21.08 13.11 19.81
CA GLY A 638 22.51 13.32 19.55
C GLY A 638 23.00 14.76 19.83
N PRO A 639 22.31 15.82 19.35
CA PRO A 639 22.66 17.21 19.67
C PRO A 639 22.64 17.58 21.16
N LYS A 640 21.68 17.10 21.96
CA LYS A 640 21.66 17.27 23.43
C LYS A 640 22.76 16.42 24.10
N ALA A 641 23.17 15.34 23.45
CA ALA A 641 24.21 14.42 23.91
C ALA A 641 25.64 14.84 23.52
N ALA A 642 25.80 15.99 22.86
CA ALA A 642 27.10 16.53 22.47
C ALA A 642 28.06 16.67 23.68
N ASP A 643 29.32 16.30 23.46
CA ASP A 643 30.42 16.29 24.45
C ASP A 643 30.16 15.47 25.73
N LYS A 644 29.10 14.65 25.77
CA LYS A 644 28.80 13.76 26.90
C LYS A 644 29.53 12.43 26.78
N HIS A 645 30.02 11.98 27.92
CA HIS A 645 30.50 10.61 28.15
C HIS A 645 29.78 10.04 29.38
N ILE A 646 29.11 8.90 29.22
CA ILE A 646 28.37 8.21 30.28
C ILE A 646 28.49 6.69 30.07
N VAL A 647 29.08 5.97 31.02
CA VAL A 647 29.21 4.51 31.00
C VAL A 647 28.34 3.90 32.10
N ILE A 648 27.37 3.08 31.72
CA ILE A 648 26.43 2.44 32.65
C ILE A 648 26.48 0.92 32.51
N ASN A 649 26.76 0.24 33.63
CA ASN A 649 26.58 -1.20 33.73
C ASN A 649 25.11 -1.51 34.06
N TRP A 650 24.49 -2.47 33.38
CA TRP A 650 23.17 -3.01 33.71
C TRP A 650 23.30 -4.48 34.12
N ILE A 651 22.55 -4.88 35.13
CA ILE A 651 22.57 -6.22 35.74
C ILE A 651 21.12 -6.66 35.99
N PHE A 652 20.68 -7.69 35.30
CA PHE A 652 19.33 -8.25 35.43
C PHE A 652 19.37 -9.50 36.32
N THR A 653 18.73 -9.46 37.49
CA THR A 653 18.91 -10.47 38.54
C THR A 653 18.02 -11.71 38.40
N ASP A 654 17.02 -11.65 37.53
CA ASP A 654 16.11 -12.74 37.16
C ASP A 654 16.59 -13.51 35.91
N THR A 655 17.34 -12.87 35.01
CA THR A 655 17.90 -13.48 33.79
C THR A 655 19.42 -13.72 33.84
N ASP A 656 20.13 -13.18 34.84
CA ASP A 656 21.61 -13.07 34.96
C ASP A 656 22.29 -12.34 33.77
N GLU A 657 21.51 -11.65 32.93
CA GLU A 657 22.04 -10.85 31.83
C GLU A 657 22.83 -9.63 32.35
N ARG A 658 23.91 -9.28 31.64
CA ARG A 658 24.82 -8.18 32.00
C ARG A 658 25.18 -7.38 30.77
N PHE A 659 25.05 -6.05 30.85
CA PHE A 659 25.33 -5.17 29.73
C PHE A 659 26.21 -3.98 30.13
N ARG A 660 27.09 -3.56 29.22
CA ARG A 660 27.86 -2.32 29.31
C ARG A 660 27.33 -1.32 28.27
N LEU A 661 26.45 -0.43 28.73
CA LEU A 661 25.95 0.70 27.96
C LEU A 661 26.97 1.86 28.01
N ASN A 662 27.19 2.54 26.88
CA ASN A 662 28.21 3.55 26.70
C ASN A 662 27.68 4.66 25.78
N LEU A 663 27.42 5.84 26.33
CA LEU A 663 27.22 7.07 25.56
C LEU A 663 28.57 7.75 25.35
N GLN A 664 28.98 7.92 24.10
CA GLN A 664 30.17 8.69 23.72
C GLN A 664 29.98 9.29 22.33
N ASN A 665 30.50 10.49 22.08
CA ASN A 665 30.45 11.16 20.77
C ASN A 665 29.02 11.26 20.20
N SER A 666 28.03 11.56 21.04
CA SER A 666 26.59 11.58 20.70
C SER A 666 25.99 10.26 20.19
N ALA A 667 26.67 9.12 20.39
CA ALA A 667 26.18 7.79 20.06
C ALA A 667 26.07 6.90 21.30
N LEU A 668 24.96 6.16 21.42
CA LEU A 668 24.77 5.15 22.46
C LEU A 668 25.14 3.78 21.90
N THR A 669 26.05 3.07 22.56
CA THR A 669 26.44 1.69 22.21
C THR A 669 26.32 0.78 23.42
N TRP A 670 25.95 -0.48 23.22
CA TRP A 670 25.88 -1.49 24.27
C TRP A 670 26.82 -2.67 23.97
N LEU A 671 26.92 -3.61 24.92
CA LEU A 671 27.62 -4.88 24.75
C LEU A 671 27.13 -5.85 25.82
N ALA A 672 26.60 -7.01 25.41
CA ALA A 672 26.19 -8.10 26.30
C ALA A 672 27.40 -8.80 26.95
N ASP A 673 27.13 -9.56 28.00
CA ASP A 673 28.07 -10.36 28.81
C ASP A 673 29.29 -9.57 29.33
N ARG A 674 29.22 -8.24 29.37
CA ARG A 674 30.35 -7.37 29.69
C ARG A 674 29.89 -6.24 30.59
N GLN A 675 30.83 -5.80 31.43
CA GLN A 675 30.67 -4.68 32.36
C GLN A 675 31.96 -3.84 32.28
N SER A 676 31.84 -2.53 32.40
CA SER A 676 33.00 -1.64 32.61
C SER A 676 33.58 -1.87 34.00
N SER A 677 34.91 -1.89 34.12
CA SER A 677 35.63 -1.83 35.40
C SER A 677 35.63 -0.42 36.01
N SER A 678 35.29 0.60 35.23
CA SER A 678 35.09 1.99 35.67
C SER A 678 33.82 2.57 35.02
N PRO A 679 32.62 2.20 35.49
CA PRO A 679 31.39 2.83 35.07
C PRO A 679 31.18 4.16 35.82
N ASP A 680 30.38 5.06 35.25
CA ASP A 680 29.78 6.17 36.00
C ASP A 680 28.75 5.64 37.02
N ALA A 681 27.96 4.63 36.61
CA ALA A 681 26.96 3.98 37.46
C ALA A 681 26.72 2.50 37.08
N ALA A 682 26.22 1.72 38.04
CA ALA A 682 25.68 0.39 37.82
C ALA A 682 24.21 0.32 38.27
N LEU A 683 23.34 -0.23 37.41
CA LEU A 683 21.93 -0.48 37.66
C LEU A 683 21.72 -1.98 37.88
N THR A 684 21.10 -2.35 38.99
CA THR A 684 20.68 -3.72 39.29
C THR A 684 19.17 -3.72 39.44
N LEU A 685 18.49 -4.53 38.63
CA LEU A 685 17.02 -4.63 38.55
C LEU A 685 16.59 -6.03 38.08
N THR A 686 15.29 -6.27 37.99
CA THR A 686 14.76 -7.44 37.25
C THR A 686 14.34 -7.02 35.84
N ARG A 687 14.35 -7.94 34.88
CA ARG A 687 13.83 -7.69 33.52
C ARG A 687 12.34 -7.32 33.59
N LYS A 688 11.60 -7.98 34.47
CA LYS A 688 10.21 -7.60 34.81
C LYS A 688 10.07 -6.15 35.31
N THR A 689 11.05 -5.62 36.06
CA THR A 689 11.08 -4.20 36.47
C THR A 689 11.22 -3.28 35.25
N LEU A 690 12.12 -3.63 34.31
CA LEU A 690 12.30 -2.88 33.07
C LEU A 690 11.02 -2.89 32.23
N ASP A 691 10.39 -4.05 32.04
CA ASP A 691 9.15 -4.18 31.29
C ASP A 691 8.06 -3.28 31.90
N SER A 692 7.84 -3.34 33.21
CA SER A 692 6.84 -2.51 33.90
C SER A 692 7.08 -0.99 33.74
N ILE A 693 8.32 -0.57 33.49
CA ILE A 693 8.67 0.83 33.16
C ILE A 693 8.41 1.13 31.68
N LEU A 694 8.75 0.22 30.76
CA LEU A 694 8.43 0.34 29.33
C LEU A 694 6.92 0.43 29.07
N LEU A 695 6.14 -0.23 29.93
CA LEU A 695 4.68 -0.31 29.90
C LEU A 695 3.98 0.91 30.54
N GLY A 696 4.70 1.74 31.30
CA GLY A 696 4.11 2.85 32.07
C GLY A 696 3.32 2.44 33.32
N GLU A 697 3.23 1.13 33.62
CA GLU A 697 2.73 0.59 34.89
C GLU A 697 3.55 1.12 36.09
N SER A 698 4.85 1.31 35.86
CA SER A 698 5.80 1.95 36.74
C SER A 698 6.60 3.04 36.01
N SER A 699 7.48 3.72 36.74
CA SER A 699 8.44 4.66 36.18
C SER A 699 9.81 4.43 36.80
N PHE A 700 10.88 4.84 36.12
CA PHE A 700 12.24 4.66 36.63
C PHE A 700 12.42 5.26 38.03
N LEU A 701 11.82 6.43 38.30
CA LEU A 701 11.86 7.07 39.62
C LEU A 701 11.05 6.30 40.68
N LYS A 702 9.87 5.77 40.32
CA LYS A 702 9.03 4.96 41.23
C LYS A 702 9.72 3.64 41.59
N ALA A 703 10.29 2.96 40.60
CA ALA A 703 11.05 1.72 40.80
C ALA A 703 12.31 1.94 41.65
N LEU A 704 13.03 3.05 41.45
CA LEU A 704 14.15 3.46 42.30
C LEU A 704 13.72 3.77 43.74
N GLN A 705 12.55 4.40 43.95
CA GLN A 705 12.00 4.70 45.28
C GLN A 705 11.51 3.45 46.02
N ASN A 706 10.97 2.47 45.31
CA ASN A 706 10.55 1.18 45.86
C ASN A 706 11.74 0.27 46.24
N GLY A 707 12.91 0.47 45.61
CA GLY A 707 14.04 -0.46 45.65
C GLY A 707 13.99 -1.56 44.58
N ASP A 708 13.03 -1.51 43.65
CA ASP A 708 12.93 -2.39 42.47
C ASP A 708 14.10 -2.17 41.48
N ILE A 709 14.75 -1.00 41.56
CA ILE A 709 16.04 -0.68 40.93
C ILE A 709 17.00 -0.22 42.03
N ARG A 710 18.18 -0.84 42.10
CA ARG A 710 19.35 -0.39 42.87
C ARG A 710 20.32 0.31 41.94
N VAL A 711 20.86 1.46 42.35
CA VAL A 711 21.92 2.19 41.64
C VAL A 711 23.15 2.30 42.53
N GLU A 712 24.31 1.99 41.96
CA GLU A 712 25.63 2.20 42.54
C GLU A 712 26.42 3.18 41.66
N GLY A 713 27.27 4.03 42.23
CA GLY A 713 27.92 5.13 41.49
C GLY A 713 27.05 6.39 41.42
N ASP A 714 27.21 7.20 40.36
CA ASP A 714 26.50 8.49 40.23
C ASP A 714 25.11 8.33 39.60
N VAL A 715 24.07 8.36 40.45
CA VAL A 715 22.66 8.37 40.01
C VAL A 715 22.34 9.53 39.06
N LYS A 716 23.06 10.67 39.12
CA LYS A 716 22.83 11.80 38.21
C LYS A 716 23.17 11.46 36.77
N LYS A 717 24.17 10.61 36.54
CA LYS A 717 24.56 10.13 35.19
C LYS A 717 23.48 9.26 34.57
N VAL A 718 22.76 8.49 35.39
CA VAL A 718 21.59 7.71 34.97
C VAL A 718 20.44 8.63 34.57
N VAL A 719 20.12 9.63 35.40
CA VAL A 719 19.07 10.62 35.13
C VAL A 719 19.43 11.51 33.92
N GLU A 720 20.71 11.88 33.76
CA GLU A 720 21.22 12.60 32.60
C GLU A 720 20.98 11.81 31.32
N LEU A 721 21.37 10.53 31.27
CA LEU A 721 21.14 9.68 30.09
C LEU A 721 19.66 9.57 29.73
N LEU A 722 18.79 9.31 30.72
CA LEU A 722 17.34 9.20 30.47
C LEU A 722 16.74 10.54 30.00
N GLY A 723 17.27 11.67 30.45
CA GLY A 723 16.87 13.01 30.01
C GLY A 723 17.29 13.40 28.58
N LEU A 724 18.13 12.59 27.92
CA LEU A 724 18.52 12.77 26.51
C LEU A 724 17.56 12.09 25.52
N MET A 725 16.61 11.28 26.01
CA MET A 725 15.74 10.47 25.17
C MET A 725 14.54 11.26 24.65
N GLU A 726 14.22 11.07 23.38
CA GLU A 726 13.10 11.73 22.71
C GLU A 726 11.83 10.85 22.73
N THR A 727 10.69 11.53 22.60
CA THR A 727 9.44 10.96 22.14
C THR A 727 9.18 11.41 20.71
N PHE A 728 8.71 10.49 19.87
CA PHE A 728 8.38 10.80 18.48
C PHE A 728 6.89 11.10 18.36
N ASP A 729 6.57 12.17 17.64
CA ASP A 729 5.21 12.50 17.21
C ASP A 729 4.68 11.40 16.26
N PRO A 730 3.54 10.76 16.55
CA PRO A 730 2.96 9.73 15.69
C PRO A 730 2.16 10.28 14.49
N ASP A 731 1.95 11.60 14.36
CA ASP A 731 1.17 12.23 13.27
C ASP A 731 1.94 13.33 12.51
N PHE A 732 3.26 13.16 12.38
CA PHE A 732 4.11 14.07 11.59
C PHE A 732 3.64 14.20 10.12
N PRO A 733 3.81 15.37 9.48
CA PRO A 733 3.34 15.61 8.11
C PRO A 733 4.05 14.74 7.06
N LEU A 734 3.30 14.31 6.04
CA LEU A 734 3.79 13.44 4.95
C LEU A 734 3.78 14.13 3.57
N ILE A 735 2.74 14.92 3.28
CA ILE A 735 2.52 15.54 1.97
C ILE A 735 2.79 17.06 1.95
N GLU A 736 3.32 17.59 3.04
CA GLU A 736 3.56 19.01 3.30
C GLU A 736 4.78 19.21 4.22
N PRO A 737 5.35 20.42 4.34
CA PRO A 737 6.50 20.69 5.21
C PRO A 737 6.23 20.44 6.70
N LYS A 738 7.28 20.09 7.46
CA LYS A 738 7.21 20.04 8.93
C LYS A 738 6.95 21.43 9.50
N ALA A 739 5.98 21.55 10.41
CA ALA A 739 5.73 22.79 11.14
C ALA A 739 7.00 23.27 11.89
N GLY A 740 7.31 24.56 11.77
CA GLY A 740 8.57 25.14 12.28
C GLY A 740 9.83 24.71 11.50
N GLY A 741 9.69 24.04 10.35
CA GLY A 741 10.77 23.44 9.57
C GLY A 741 11.69 24.41 8.82
N GLN A 742 12.30 25.37 9.51
CA GLN A 742 13.66 25.77 9.12
C GLN A 742 14.60 24.62 9.51
N VAL A 743 15.14 23.92 8.50
CA VAL A 743 16.30 23.06 8.72
C VAL A 743 17.44 23.98 9.19
N PRO A 744 18.14 23.69 10.29
CA PRO A 744 19.33 24.45 10.65
C PRO A 744 20.33 24.40 9.50
N ALA A 745 20.75 25.56 8.99
CA ALA A 745 21.79 25.62 7.98
C ALA A 745 23.06 24.95 8.54
N ARG A 746 23.65 24.05 7.74
CA ARG A 746 24.92 23.38 8.02
C ARG A 746 26.11 24.31 7.76
#